data_AF-A0A1S4A6Q8-F1
#
_entry.id   AF-A0A1S4A6Q8-F1
#
_cell.length_a   1.000
_cell.length_b   1.000
_cell.length_c   1.000
_cell.angle_alpha   90.00
_cell.angle_beta   90.00
_cell.angle_gamma   90.00
#
_symmetry.space_group_name_H-M   'P 1'
#
loop_
_entity.id
_entity.type
_entity.pdbx_description
1 polymer ?
#
loop_
_entity_poly.entity_id
_entity_poly.type
_entity_poly.pdbx_seq_one_letter_code
_entity_poly.pdbx_strand_id
1 'polypeptide(L)'
;MMEEERKVVDNEEAERADHVNKIMKFTVEKLCELGIFAANDGGNLVSLINLSWKGVVNLLQLGKGALAVKLNVGDIILTLISLANASLRCAAETWSSTLEEPVSAVEARRVFLPVKFYLINAVRIISQYPSEAFYVFKDIILSVIMISTFRIFLVKNELLKFAGDAIAEILEPTSFHMLNSFLNSAQVKSEQKFQILDWLFGDETDLENVPGYSINEAGGMSAIFSVSSGTMQGAKVLFIGRVALFVNLLKNAPDIEDDARLGMARKLGWLLCILTDDDVYSSVLVLELPTMSRTSQKQESDEPLFHFIINALKTFMIVTSSSQAWCDIESFLLENLFHPHFLCREIVTELWCFISRHADRVVVDVIIEKLCSLMKYTEASDLALNPNSLVRKLARFLCVLVTCGPKFMVDKVYNTVVGYNTSQYSPTTYLALLMEGFPLNSLSEKLRSEARQRLVTQYFDFLESFGGKLPREDGSAIYGAPVFALSAALQFQLISISDAEMKTIKFLVAIIHKYRDSSVIKIKDKYRRLLSETLGIISNMKHLYTSNEMEEVILALQKLFISGPALSDGKSFQCKPNLSSFMAGLGYIELEDREDSAISSAMWELYHMLLKERHWALVHLAITAFGYFAGRTTCSELWRFVPQDAALSFDLETGKEADEERFMSELKEFLEKETACPKIKPCPDTINMLAIDGQMLKETFKKIRDLDSMLMICEPMEVDNENQTNRKRKFPDRVTKGVELLRNGLKVMGDALSEWQHNQFDSTDIRDKFLTHFSHLEDVVTHLVSLADSG
;
A
#
# COMPACT_ATOMS: atom_id res chain seq x y z
N MET A 1 -53.54 -54.35 -4.82
CA MET A 1 -53.61 -54.29 -6.29
C MET A 1 -53.12 -52.95 -6.86
N MET A 2 -53.80 -51.80 -6.67
CA MET A 2 -53.28 -50.51 -7.20
C MET A 2 -51.93 -50.04 -6.62
N GLU A 3 -51.55 -50.52 -5.43
CA GLU A 3 -50.29 -50.17 -4.77
C GLU A 3 -49.12 -51.10 -5.15
N GLU A 4 -49.42 -52.30 -5.66
CA GLU A 4 -48.43 -53.24 -6.21
C GLU A 4 -48.16 -52.94 -7.68
N GLU A 5 -49.18 -52.56 -8.46
CA GLU A 5 -49.01 -52.12 -9.85
C GLU A 5 -48.20 -50.82 -9.96
N ARG A 6 -48.38 -49.86 -9.03
CA ARG A 6 -47.51 -48.68 -8.94
C ARG A 6 -46.07 -49.05 -8.63
N LYS A 7 -45.83 -49.97 -7.68
CA LYS A 7 -44.47 -50.44 -7.34
C LYS A 7 -43.79 -51.18 -8.49
N VAL A 8 -44.53 -51.92 -9.31
CA VAL A 8 -43.97 -52.62 -10.47
C VAL A 8 -43.61 -51.64 -11.60
N VAL A 9 -44.45 -50.64 -11.87
CA VAL A 9 -44.18 -49.58 -12.85
C VAL A 9 -43.00 -48.70 -12.42
N ASP A 10 -42.94 -48.30 -11.15
CA ASP A 10 -41.80 -47.54 -10.59
C ASP A 10 -40.49 -48.34 -10.67
N ASN A 11 -40.53 -49.67 -10.56
CA ASN A 11 -39.36 -50.54 -10.64
C ASN A 11 -38.87 -50.75 -12.09
N GLU A 12 -39.79 -50.87 -13.06
CA GLU A 12 -39.44 -50.94 -14.48
C GLU A 12 -38.87 -49.61 -15.02
N GLU A 13 -39.40 -48.47 -14.57
CA GLU A 13 -38.86 -47.16 -14.93
C GLU A 13 -37.45 -46.95 -14.35
N ALA A 14 -37.21 -47.40 -13.11
CA ALA A 14 -35.89 -47.39 -12.49
C ALA A 14 -34.88 -48.30 -13.22
N GLU A 15 -35.29 -49.49 -13.67
CA GLU A 15 -34.43 -50.40 -14.44
C GLU A 15 -34.09 -49.86 -15.84
N ARG A 16 -35.04 -49.24 -16.53
CA ARG A 16 -34.78 -48.59 -17.83
C ARG A 16 -33.84 -47.39 -17.67
N ALA A 17 -34.02 -46.57 -16.64
CA ALA A 17 -33.12 -45.47 -16.33
C ALA A 17 -31.71 -45.98 -15.99
N ASP A 18 -31.57 -47.11 -15.30
CA ASP A 18 -30.26 -47.73 -15.02
C ASP A 18 -29.56 -48.21 -16.29
N HIS A 19 -30.30 -48.81 -17.23
CA HIS A 19 -29.76 -49.29 -18.51
C HIS A 19 -29.27 -48.13 -19.39
N VAL A 20 -30.06 -47.05 -19.52
CA VAL A 20 -29.65 -45.84 -20.25
C VAL A 20 -28.38 -45.24 -19.67
N ASN A 21 -28.29 -45.15 -18.33
CA ASN A 21 -27.10 -44.66 -17.65
C ASN A 21 -25.85 -45.52 -17.92
N LYS A 22 -26.00 -46.85 -18.02
CA LYS A 22 -24.88 -47.77 -18.38
C LYS A 22 -24.40 -47.54 -19.82
N ILE A 23 -25.31 -47.35 -20.77
CA ILE A 23 -24.96 -47.04 -22.17
C ILE A 23 -24.23 -45.69 -22.25
N MET A 24 -24.77 -44.67 -21.57
CA MET A 24 -24.15 -43.35 -21.53
C MET A 24 -22.75 -43.41 -20.92
N LYS A 25 -22.56 -44.14 -19.81
CA LYS A 25 -21.25 -44.37 -19.21
C LYS A 25 -20.25 -44.96 -20.20
N PHE A 26 -20.58 -46.09 -20.83
CA PHE A 26 -19.69 -46.76 -21.77
C PHE A 26 -19.36 -45.86 -22.98
N THR A 27 -20.35 -45.11 -23.46
CA THR A 27 -20.16 -44.17 -24.58
C THR A 27 -19.21 -43.03 -24.20
N VAL A 28 -19.36 -42.46 -23.00
CA VAL A 28 -18.46 -41.42 -22.49
C VAL A 28 -17.02 -41.94 -22.37
N GLU A 29 -16.82 -43.13 -21.80
CA GLU A 29 -15.50 -43.74 -21.68
C GLU A 29 -14.83 -43.94 -23.05
N LYS A 30 -15.57 -44.46 -24.05
CA LYS A 30 -15.04 -44.66 -25.40
C LYS A 30 -14.77 -43.37 -26.16
N LEU A 31 -15.57 -42.32 -25.95
CA LEU A 31 -15.29 -41.01 -26.52
C LEU A 31 -14.05 -40.36 -25.85
N CYS A 32 -13.85 -40.55 -24.55
CA CYS A 32 -12.62 -40.10 -23.88
C CYS A 32 -11.38 -40.81 -24.44
N GLU A 33 -11.40 -42.15 -24.57
CA GLU A 33 -10.31 -42.93 -25.18
C GLU A 33 -10.00 -42.44 -26.61
N LEU A 34 -11.04 -42.23 -27.43
CA LEU A 34 -10.91 -41.72 -28.79
C LEU A 34 -10.31 -40.30 -28.83
N GLY A 35 -10.75 -39.44 -27.92
CA GLY A 35 -10.25 -38.06 -27.80
C GLY A 35 -8.77 -38.00 -27.40
N ILE A 36 -8.33 -38.86 -26.48
CA ILE A 36 -6.92 -38.98 -26.08
C ILE A 36 -6.09 -39.49 -27.25
N PHE A 37 -6.54 -40.56 -27.93
CA PHE A 37 -5.83 -41.13 -29.07
C PHE A 37 -5.64 -40.10 -30.19
N ALA A 38 -6.69 -39.35 -30.53
CA ALA A 38 -6.63 -38.32 -31.56
C ALA A 38 -5.72 -37.13 -31.19
N ALA A 39 -5.56 -36.83 -29.89
CA ALA A 39 -4.66 -35.79 -29.41
C ALA A 39 -3.18 -36.22 -29.45
N ASN A 40 -2.88 -37.49 -29.15
CA ASN A 40 -1.51 -38.04 -29.14
C ASN A 40 -0.85 -38.07 -30.53
N ASP A 41 -1.64 -38.10 -31.62
CA ASP A 41 -1.14 -38.02 -33.01
C ASP A 41 -0.83 -36.56 -33.46
N GLY A 42 -0.30 -35.75 -32.54
CA GLY A 42 0.04 -34.34 -32.78
C GLY A 42 -1.16 -33.42 -33.07
N GLY A 43 -2.38 -33.87 -32.78
CA GLY A 43 -3.60 -33.10 -33.04
C GLY A 43 -4.04 -33.03 -34.52
N ASN A 44 -3.45 -33.85 -35.39
CA ASN A 44 -3.77 -33.87 -36.84
C ASN A 44 -5.23 -34.26 -37.13
N LEU A 45 -5.89 -34.93 -36.19
CA LEU A 45 -7.26 -35.42 -36.29
C LEU A 45 -8.27 -34.48 -35.60
N VAL A 46 -8.22 -33.17 -35.92
CA VAL A 46 -9.04 -32.12 -35.30
C VAL A 46 -10.54 -32.45 -35.27
N SER A 47 -11.07 -33.02 -36.35
CA SER A 47 -12.48 -33.43 -36.43
C SER A 47 -12.85 -34.51 -35.41
N LEU A 48 -11.97 -35.48 -35.17
CA LEU A 48 -12.18 -36.54 -34.18
C LEU A 48 -12.03 -36.01 -32.75
N ILE A 49 -11.06 -35.13 -32.49
CA ILE A 49 -10.93 -34.44 -31.19
C ILE A 49 -12.21 -33.66 -30.87
N ASN A 50 -12.70 -32.89 -31.84
CA ASN A 50 -13.89 -32.07 -31.70
C ASN A 50 -15.15 -32.91 -31.47
N LEU A 51 -15.34 -33.99 -32.24
CA LEU A 51 -16.45 -34.93 -32.08
C LEU A 51 -16.42 -35.59 -30.70
N SER A 52 -15.25 -36.08 -30.29
CA SER A 52 -15.07 -36.83 -29.04
C SER A 52 -15.39 -35.97 -27.83
N TRP A 53 -14.71 -34.84 -27.65
CA TRP A 53 -14.85 -34.02 -26.46
C TRP A 53 -16.19 -33.27 -26.39
N LYS A 54 -16.76 -32.84 -27.53
CA LYS A 54 -18.13 -32.31 -27.53
C LYS A 54 -19.15 -33.40 -27.21
N GLY A 55 -18.95 -34.62 -27.71
CA GLY A 55 -19.79 -35.77 -27.38
C GLY A 55 -19.77 -36.06 -25.88
N VAL A 56 -18.59 -36.10 -25.25
CA VAL A 56 -18.43 -36.26 -23.80
C VAL A 56 -19.20 -35.18 -23.03
N VAL A 57 -18.97 -33.90 -23.35
CA VAL A 57 -19.64 -32.78 -22.66
C VAL A 57 -21.15 -32.85 -22.81
N ASN A 58 -21.66 -33.08 -24.01
CA ASN A 58 -23.10 -33.15 -24.26
C ASN A 58 -23.76 -34.32 -23.51
N LEU A 59 -23.13 -35.50 -23.50
CA LEU A 59 -23.65 -36.67 -22.78
C LEU A 59 -23.64 -36.44 -21.27
N LEU A 60 -22.58 -35.82 -20.74
CA LEU A 60 -22.52 -35.42 -19.33
C LEU A 60 -23.60 -34.38 -19.00
N GLN A 61 -23.88 -33.41 -19.87
CA GLN A 61 -24.97 -32.45 -19.65
C GLN A 61 -26.36 -33.12 -19.65
N LEU A 62 -26.56 -34.12 -20.51
CA LEU A 62 -27.84 -34.82 -20.63
C LEU A 62 -28.14 -35.72 -19.42
N GLY A 63 -27.14 -36.43 -18.88
CA GLY A 63 -27.38 -37.38 -17.78
C GLY A 63 -27.42 -36.78 -16.37
N LYS A 64 -27.00 -35.51 -16.20
CA LYS A 64 -27.05 -34.77 -14.92
C LYS A 64 -26.43 -35.56 -13.74
N GLY A 65 -26.79 -35.24 -12.49
CA GLY A 65 -26.23 -35.85 -11.28
C GLY A 65 -26.34 -37.38 -11.19
N ALA A 66 -27.21 -38.04 -11.97
CA ALA A 66 -27.32 -39.50 -12.01
C ALA A 66 -26.09 -40.18 -12.64
N LEU A 67 -25.37 -39.49 -13.54
CA LEU A 67 -24.14 -39.98 -14.13
C LEU A 67 -22.93 -39.78 -13.21
N ALA A 68 -22.94 -38.75 -12.37
CA ALA A 68 -21.81 -38.42 -11.48
C ALA A 68 -21.48 -39.53 -10.47
N VAL A 69 -22.49 -40.29 -10.04
CA VAL A 69 -22.33 -41.44 -9.12
C VAL A 69 -21.70 -42.66 -9.82
N LYS A 70 -21.77 -42.74 -11.15
CA LYS A 70 -21.37 -43.92 -11.94
C LYS A 70 -20.11 -43.71 -12.79
N LEU A 71 -19.78 -42.46 -13.08
CA LEU A 71 -18.62 -42.02 -13.86
C LEU A 71 -17.63 -41.27 -12.99
N ASN A 72 -16.33 -41.49 -13.19
CA ASN A 72 -15.31 -40.66 -12.56
C ASN A 72 -15.16 -39.34 -13.35
N VAL A 73 -16.02 -38.36 -13.04
CA VAL A 73 -15.99 -37.03 -13.67
C VAL A 73 -14.64 -36.33 -13.41
N GLY A 74 -14.02 -36.58 -12.25
CA GLY A 74 -12.70 -36.06 -11.91
C GLY A 74 -11.62 -36.46 -12.92
N ASP A 75 -11.56 -37.75 -13.28
CA ASP A 75 -10.58 -38.25 -14.26
C ASP A 75 -10.74 -37.61 -15.65
N ILE A 76 -11.98 -37.34 -16.06
CA ILE A 76 -12.27 -36.66 -17.34
C ILE A 76 -11.73 -35.23 -17.30
N ILE A 77 -11.96 -34.50 -16.20
CA ILE A 77 -11.42 -33.15 -16.01
C ILE A 77 -9.89 -33.16 -16.02
N LEU A 78 -9.27 -34.07 -15.27
CA LEU A 78 -7.82 -34.24 -15.23
C LEU A 78 -7.23 -34.56 -16.60
N THR A 79 -7.92 -35.38 -17.40
CA THR A 79 -7.51 -35.70 -18.77
C THR A 79 -7.46 -34.47 -19.66
N LEU A 80 -8.52 -33.65 -19.65
CA LEU A 80 -8.56 -32.41 -20.42
C LEU A 80 -7.47 -31.42 -20.00
N ILE A 81 -7.21 -31.31 -18.70
CA ILE A 81 -6.16 -30.45 -18.15
C ILE A 81 -4.77 -30.96 -18.52
N SER A 82 -4.57 -32.28 -18.46
CA SER A 82 -3.32 -32.93 -18.88
C SER A 82 -3.01 -32.63 -20.36
N LEU A 83 -4.01 -32.74 -21.25
CA LEU A 83 -3.85 -32.41 -22.67
C LEU A 83 -3.50 -30.93 -22.89
N ALA A 84 -4.14 -30.02 -22.13
CA ALA A 84 -3.84 -28.59 -22.18
C ALA A 84 -2.40 -28.31 -21.69
N ASN A 85 -2.02 -28.84 -20.53
CA ASN A 85 -0.69 -28.64 -19.94
C ASN A 85 0.42 -29.27 -20.77
N ALA A 86 0.18 -30.42 -21.40
CA ALA A 86 1.15 -31.05 -22.31
C ALA A 86 1.40 -30.17 -23.55
N SER A 87 0.33 -29.60 -24.12
CA SER A 87 0.45 -28.68 -25.25
C SER A 87 1.22 -27.41 -24.89
N LEU A 88 0.98 -26.86 -23.69
CA LEU A 88 1.72 -25.70 -23.17
C LEU A 88 3.18 -26.03 -22.87
N ARG A 89 3.47 -27.23 -22.34
CA ARG A 89 4.84 -27.71 -22.12
C ARG A 89 5.62 -27.77 -23.43
N CYS A 90 5.03 -28.33 -24.49
CA CYS A 90 5.68 -28.36 -25.81
C CYS A 90 5.97 -26.95 -26.35
N ALA A 91 5.06 -26.00 -26.16
CA ALA A 91 5.30 -24.60 -26.53
C ALA A 91 6.44 -23.99 -25.72
N ALA A 92 6.45 -24.22 -24.40
CA ALA A 92 7.50 -23.74 -23.51
C ALA A 92 8.87 -24.32 -23.85
N GLU A 93 8.96 -25.61 -24.18
CA GLU A 93 10.20 -26.26 -24.63
C GLU A 93 10.69 -25.68 -25.96
N THR A 94 9.78 -25.47 -26.91
CA THR A 94 10.10 -24.91 -28.23
C THR A 94 10.65 -23.48 -28.09
N TRP A 95 9.99 -22.64 -27.31
CA TRP A 95 10.36 -21.23 -27.14
C TRP A 95 11.44 -20.98 -26.08
N SER A 96 11.84 -22.00 -25.32
CA SER A 96 13.01 -21.94 -24.43
C SER A 96 14.33 -22.20 -25.16
N SER A 97 14.29 -22.69 -26.40
CA SER A 97 15.47 -22.80 -27.26
C SER A 97 15.90 -21.41 -27.77
N THR A 98 17.16 -21.25 -28.21
CA THR A 98 17.70 -19.95 -28.64
C THR A 98 16.89 -19.39 -29.83
N LEU A 99 15.92 -18.52 -29.55
CA LEU A 99 15.13 -17.84 -30.56
C LEU A 99 15.96 -16.74 -31.23
N GLU A 100 16.06 -16.78 -32.55
CA GLU A 100 16.70 -15.72 -33.35
C GLU A 100 15.71 -14.62 -33.77
N GLU A 101 14.41 -14.93 -33.87
CA GLU A 101 13.35 -14.03 -34.33
C GLU A 101 12.17 -13.98 -33.33
N PRO A 102 11.43 -12.86 -33.23
CA PRO A 102 10.27 -12.75 -32.35
C PRO A 102 9.10 -13.63 -32.80
N VAL A 103 8.39 -14.24 -31.84
CA VAL A 103 7.17 -15.03 -32.14
C VAL A 103 6.06 -14.11 -32.61
N SER A 104 5.50 -14.39 -33.78
CA SER A 104 4.40 -13.60 -34.33
C SER A 104 3.09 -13.85 -33.55
N ALA A 105 2.22 -12.83 -33.47
CA ALA A 105 0.91 -12.97 -32.85
C ALA A 105 0.03 -14.07 -33.52
N VAL A 106 0.18 -14.28 -34.83
CA VAL A 106 -0.57 -15.32 -35.57
C VAL A 106 -0.11 -16.71 -35.16
N GLU A 107 1.19 -16.91 -35.04
CA GLU A 107 1.78 -18.17 -34.59
C GLU A 107 1.38 -18.48 -33.14
N ALA A 108 1.51 -17.52 -32.23
CA ALA A 108 1.11 -17.68 -30.84
C ALA A 108 -0.37 -18.08 -30.71
N ARG A 109 -1.27 -17.39 -31.43
CA ARG A 109 -2.70 -17.74 -31.45
C ARG A 109 -2.94 -19.16 -31.96
N ARG A 110 -2.23 -19.59 -33.00
CA ARG A 110 -2.35 -20.95 -33.54
C ARG A 110 -1.97 -22.01 -32.51
N VAL A 111 -0.93 -21.76 -31.71
CA VAL A 111 -0.48 -22.66 -30.63
C VAL A 111 -1.50 -22.74 -29.49
N PHE A 112 -2.13 -21.63 -29.12
CA PHE A 112 -3.04 -21.58 -27.96
C PHE A 112 -4.49 -21.96 -28.25
N LEU A 113 -4.94 -21.95 -29.51
CA LEU A 113 -6.32 -22.34 -29.87
C LEU A 113 -6.70 -23.78 -29.43
N PRO A 114 -5.86 -24.81 -29.66
CA PRO A 114 -6.12 -26.15 -29.13
C PRO A 114 -6.18 -26.20 -27.60
N VAL A 115 -5.30 -25.44 -26.92
CA VAL A 115 -5.28 -25.36 -25.45
C VAL A 115 -6.61 -24.79 -24.94
N LYS A 116 -7.09 -23.69 -25.53
CA LYS A 116 -8.39 -23.10 -25.23
C LYS A 116 -9.53 -24.11 -25.41
N PHE A 117 -9.47 -24.93 -26.47
CA PHE A 117 -10.48 -25.96 -26.72
C PHE A 117 -10.54 -26.99 -25.58
N TYR A 118 -9.41 -27.45 -25.04
CA TYR A 118 -9.43 -28.37 -23.90
C TYR A 118 -9.94 -27.67 -22.63
N LEU A 119 -9.45 -26.47 -22.34
CA LEU A 119 -9.85 -25.70 -21.15
C LEU A 119 -11.34 -25.35 -21.16
N ILE A 120 -11.91 -24.94 -22.29
CA ILE A 120 -13.35 -24.57 -22.35
C ILE A 120 -14.26 -25.78 -22.14
N ASN A 121 -13.85 -26.98 -22.58
CA ASN A 121 -14.59 -28.20 -22.29
C ASN A 121 -14.44 -28.59 -20.82
N ALA A 122 -13.26 -28.41 -20.22
CA ALA A 122 -13.06 -28.62 -18.78
C ALA A 122 -13.94 -27.66 -17.95
N VAL A 123 -13.96 -26.36 -18.30
CA VAL A 123 -14.86 -25.36 -17.70
C VAL A 123 -16.30 -25.85 -17.71
N ARG A 124 -16.83 -26.28 -18.86
CA ARG A 124 -18.22 -26.73 -18.99
C ARG A 124 -18.55 -27.91 -18.07
N ILE A 125 -17.61 -28.83 -17.89
CA ILE A 125 -17.79 -29.98 -16.98
C ILE A 125 -17.72 -29.51 -15.52
N ILE A 126 -16.74 -28.68 -15.16
CA ILE A 126 -16.57 -28.15 -13.80
C ILE A 126 -17.81 -27.35 -13.36
N SER A 127 -18.32 -26.46 -14.22
CA SER A 127 -19.51 -25.67 -13.90
C SER A 127 -20.78 -26.55 -13.73
N GLN A 128 -20.84 -27.71 -14.38
CA GLN A 128 -21.97 -28.64 -14.30
C GLN A 128 -21.87 -29.61 -13.11
N TYR A 129 -20.64 -29.98 -12.72
CA TYR A 129 -20.31 -30.95 -11.68
C TYR A 129 -19.31 -30.37 -10.65
N PRO A 130 -19.65 -29.25 -9.98
CA PRO A 130 -18.71 -28.54 -9.12
C PRO A 130 -18.32 -29.35 -7.87
N SER A 131 -19.22 -30.18 -7.34
CA SER A 131 -18.95 -31.05 -6.18
C SER A 131 -17.97 -32.19 -6.52
N GLU A 132 -18.09 -32.77 -7.70
CA GLU A 132 -17.16 -33.81 -8.19
C GLU A 132 -15.82 -33.19 -8.57
N ALA A 133 -15.85 -32.03 -9.23
CA ALA A 133 -14.65 -31.28 -9.58
C ALA A 133 -13.85 -30.85 -8.35
N PHE A 134 -14.52 -30.65 -7.20
CA PHE A 134 -13.85 -30.32 -5.95
C PHE A 134 -12.86 -31.42 -5.53
N TYR A 135 -13.08 -32.70 -5.83
CA TYR A 135 -12.13 -33.75 -5.47
C TYR A 135 -10.79 -33.68 -6.23
N VAL A 136 -10.76 -32.96 -7.35
CA VAL A 136 -9.57 -32.77 -8.20
C VAL A 136 -9.15 -31.29 -8.28
N PHE A 137 -9.61 -30.47 -7.33
CA PHE A 137 -9.41 -29.01 -7.36
C PHE A 137 -7.93 -28.59 -7.40
N LYS A 138 -7.04 -29.36 -6.77
CA LYS A 138 -5.61 -29.05 -6.69
C LYS A 138 -4.96 -29.00 -8.08
N ASP A 139 -5.26 -29.97 -8.94
CA ASP A 139 -4.70 -30.02 -10.30
C ASP A 139 -5.34 -28.98 -11.21
N ILE A 140 -6.62 -28.68 -11.00
CA ILE A 140 -7.31 -27.58 -11.69
C ILE A 140 -6.60 -26.27 -11.40
N ILE A 141 -6.41 -25.96 -10.13
CA ILE A 141 -5.78 -24.71 -9.72
C ILE A 141 -4.32 -24.67 -10.18
N LEU A 142 -3.57 -25.77 -10.05
CA LEU A 142 -2.21 -25.85 -10.55
C LEU A 142 -2.12 -25.48 -12.03
N SER A 143 -3.04 -25.95 -12.87
CA SER A 143 -3.08 -25.58 -14.29
C SER A 143 -3.32 -24.07 -14.49
N VAL A 144 -4.24 -23.46 -13.72
CA VAL A 144 -4.48 -22.01 -13.77
C VAL A 144 -3.22 -21.22 -13.38
N ILE A 145 -2.51 -21.67 -12.35
CA ILE A 145 -1.25 -21.05 -11.91
C ILE A 145 -0.16 -21.22 -12.95
N MET A 146 0.00 -22.42 -13.53
CA MET A 146 0.98 -22.66 -14.60
C MET A 146 0.75 -21.74 -15.79
N ILE A 147 -0.49 -21.54 -16.22
CA ILE A 147 -0.84 -20.61 -17.30
C ILE A 147 -0.46 -19.18 -16.93
N SER A 148 -0.79 -18.75 -15.71
CA SER A 148 -0.49 -17.39 -15.22
C SER A 148 1.01 -17.14 -15.10
N THR A 149 1.77 -18.11 -14.57
CA THR A 149 3.22 -18.06 -14.50
C THR A 149 3.83 -18.03 -15.89
N PHE A 150 3.39 -18.92 -16.79
CA PHE A 150 3.94 -19.03 -18.13
C PHE A 150 3.75 -17.72 -18.91
N ARG A 151 2.58 -17.08 -18.78
CA ARG A 151 2.35 -15.74 -19.32
C ARG A 151 3.42 -14.74 -18.87
N ILE A 152 3.66 -14.64 -17.56
CA ILE A 152 4.60 -13.66 -17.01
C ILE A 152 6.01 -13.90 -17.51
N PHE A 153 6.43 -15.15 -17.63
CA PHE A 153 7.75 -15.50 -18.19
C PHE A 153 7.87 -15.12 -19.67
N LEU A 154 6.80 -15.26 -20.46
CA LEU A 154 6.79 -14.82 -21.87
C LEU A 154 6.87 -13.30 -21.99
N VAL A 155 6.13 -12.55 -21.16
CA VAL A 155 6.14 -11.07 -21.19
C VAL A 155 7.50 -10.49 -20.76
N LYS A 156 8.25 -11.18 -19.89
CA LYS A 156 9.61 -10.77 -19.50
C LYS A 156 10.61 -10.79 -20.66
N ASN A 157 10.32 -11.51 -21.74
CA ASN A 157 11.18 -11.59 -22.92
C ASN A 157 10.52 -10.85 -24.09
N GLU A 158 11.16 -9.79 -24.57
CA GLU A 158 10.67 -8.97 -25.69
C GLU A 158 10.37 -9.80 -26.96
N LEU A 159 11.14 -10.86 -27.23
CA LEU A 159 10.90 -11.75 -28.38
C LEU A 159 9.61 -12.58 -28.27
N LEU A 160 9.06 -12.69 -27.06
CA LEU A 160 7.90 -13.52 -26.72
C LEU A 160 6.70 -12.70 -26.22
N LYS A 161 6.78 -11.36 -26.24
CA LYS A 161 5.72 -10.46 -25.76
C LYS A 161 4.36 -10.79 -26.39
N PHE A 162 4.30 -10.95 -27.71
CA PHE A 162 3.07 -11.34 -28.42
C PHE A 162 2.52 -12.71 -28.01
N ALA A 163 3.37 -13.65 -27.59
CA ALA A 163 2.91 -14.92 -27.05
C ALA A 163 2.30 -14.73 -25.65
N GLY A 164 2.91 -13.89 -24.80
CA GLY A 164 2.34 -13.46 -23.54
C GLY A 164 0.96 -12.80 -23.70
N ASP A 165 0.82 -11.89 -24.67
CA ASP A 165 -0.44 -11.20 -24.97
C ASP A 165 -1.51 -12.17 -25.49
N ALA A 166 -1.11 -13.13 -26.33
CA ALA A 166 -2.02 -14.16 -26.82
C ALA A 166 -2.53 -15.07 -25.68
N ILE A 167 -1.70 -15.39 -24.67
CA ILE A 167 -2.20 -16.08 -23.46
C ILE A 167 -3.22 -15.22 -22.72
N ALA A 168 -2.92 -13.93 -22.54
CA ALA A 168 -3.79 -12.98 -21.83
C ALA A 168 -5.18 -12.87 -22.46
N GLU A 169 -5.24 -12.88 -23.81
CA GLU A 169 -6.50 -12.80 -24.53
C GLU A 169 -7.23 -14.14 -24.64
N ILE A 170 -6.50 -15.25 -24.88
CA ILE A 170 -7.11 -16.52 -25.29
C ILE A 170 -7.34 -17.44 -24.08
N LEU A 171 -6.32 -17.62 -23.24
CA LEU A 171 -6.30 -18.67 -22.22
C LEU A 171 -6.68 -18.16 -20.84
N GLU A 172 -6.17 -16.99 -20.46
CA GLU A 172 -6.35 -16.40 -19.13
C GLU A 172 -7.84 -16.24 -18.73
N PRO A 173 -8.75 -15.75 -19.60
CA PRO A 173 -10.17 -15.69 -19.26
C PRO A 173 -10.79 -17.08 -19.04
N THR A 174 -10.34 -18.08 -19.81
CA THR A 174 -10.88 -19.44 -19.73
C THR A 174 -10.36 -20.16 -18.49
N SER A 175 -9.08 -20.00 -18.15
CA SER A 175 -8.48 -20.60 -16.95
C SER A 175 -9.08 -20.00 -15.68
N PHE A 176 -9.30 -18.69 -15.62
CA PHE A 176 -9.97 -18.07 -14.47
C PHE A 176 -11.43 -18.46 -14.35
N HIS A 177 -12.14 -18.70 -15.46
CA HIS A 177 -13.49 -19.24 -15.41
C HIS A 177 -13.55 -20.63 -14.77
N MET A 178 -12.50 -21.46 -14.91
CA MET A 178 -12.43 -22.75 -14.18
C MET A 178 -12.42 -22.53 -12.67
N LEU A 179 -11.64 -21.57 -12.19
CA LEU A 179 -11.58 -21.24 -10.76
C LEU A 179 -12.88 -20.58 -10.26
N ASN A 180 -13.43 -19.63 -11.01
CA ASN A 180 -14.68 -18.95 -10.66
C ASN A 180 -15.86 -19.93 -10.61
N SER A 181 -15.84 -20.99 -11.42
CA SER A 181 -16.86 -22.05 -11.36
C SER A 181 -16.90 -22.76 -9.99
N PHE A 182 -15.81 -22.75 -9.22
CA PHE A 182 -15.81 -23.21 -7.83
C PHE A 182 -16.29 -22.14 -6.86
N LEU A 183 -15.67 -20.96 -6.96
CA LEU A 183 -15.88 -19.87 -5.99
C LEU A 183 -17.32 -19.32 -6.02
N ASN A 184 -17.99 -19.42 -7.16
CA ASN A 184 -19.36 -18.93 -7.38
C ASN A 184 -20.42 -20.03 -7.39
N SER A 185 -20.05 -21.27 -7.08
CA SER A 185 -21.02 -22.37 -7.08
C SER A 185 -21.68 -22.50 -5.72
N ALA A 186 -23.01 -22.37 -5.69
CA ALA A 186 -23.83 -22.68 -4.52
C ALA A 186 -23.77 -24.16 -4.08
N GLN A 187 -23.28 -25.07 -4.94
CA GLN A 187 -23.10 -26.49 -4.60
C GLN A 187 -21.77 -26.76 -3.86
N VAL A 188 -20.83 -25.81 -3.89
CA VAL A 188 -19.57 -25.88 -3.14
C VAL A 188 -19.79 -25.15 -1.82
N LYS A 189 -19.66 -25.87 -0.71
CA LYS A 189 -19.88 -25.29 0.62
C LYS A 189 -18.81 -24.24 0.93
N SER A 190 -19.12 -23.26 1.76
CA SER A 190 -18.17 -22.21 2.14
C SER A 190 -16.88 -22.77 2.75
N GLU A 191 -16.93 -23.87 3.52
CA GLU A 191 -15.72 -24.53 4.04
C GLU A 191 -14.84 -25.10 2.93
N GLN A 192 -15.44 -25.61 1.85
CA GLN A 192 -14.71 -26.11 0.68
C GLN A 192 -14.07 -24.96 -0.10
N LYS A 193 -14.76 -23.81 -0.21
CA LYS A 193 -14.18 -22.60 -0.81
C LYS A 193 -13.00 -22.07 0.01
N PHE A 194 -13.09 -22.12 1.34
CA PHE A 194 -11.95 -21.79 2.20
C PHE A 194 -10.80 -22.76 2.01
N GLN A 195 -11.03 -24.06 1.90
CA GLN A 195 -9.98 -25.05 1.60
C GLN A 195 -9.28 -24.77 0.25
N ILE A 196 -10.03 -24.35 -0.77
CA ILE A 196 -9.46 -23.93 -2.06
C ILE A 196 -8.51 -22.74 -1.87
N LEU A 197 -8.96 -21.71 -1.16
CA LEU A 197 -8.19 -20.49 -0.91
C LEU A 197 -6.99 -20.72 0.03
N ASP A 198 -7.13 -21.59 1.02
CA ASP A 198 -6.05 -22.01 1.92
C ASP A 198 -4.97 -22.79 1.18
N TRP A 199 -5.36 -23.65 0.24
CA TRP A 199 -4.39 -24.38 -0.57
C TRP A 199 -3.66 -23.44 -1.54
N LEU A 200 -4.39 -22.50 -2.16
CA LEU A 200 -3.86 -21.47 -3.06
C LEU A 200 -2.88 -20.51 -2.37
N PHE A 201 -3.25 -20.04 -1.18
CA PHE A 201 -2.64 -18.94 -0.46
C PHE A 201 -2.33 -19.36 0.99
N GLY A 202 -1.70 -20.52 1.14
CA GLY A 202 -1.19 -21.03 2.41
C GLY A 202 0.17 -20.41 2.77
N ASP A 203 0.43 -20.28 4.07
CA ASP A 203 1.71 -19.78 4.58
C ASP A 203 2.82 -20.81 4.33
N GLU A 204 3.94 -20.34 3.78
CA GLU A 204 5.12 -21.18 3.51
C GLU A 204 6.09 -21.26 4.69
N THR A 205 5.80 -20.54 5.77
CA THR A 205 6.68 -20.42 6.95
C THR A 205 6.91 -21.74 7.68
N ASP A 206 6.09 -22.77 7.44
CA ASP A 206 6.28 -24.10 8.01
C ASP A 206 7.17 -25.03 7.16
N LEU A 207 7.62 -24.58 5.98
CA LEU A 207 8.37 -25.42 5.01
C LEU A 207 9.87 -25.18 4.97
N GLU A 208 10.43 -24.34 5.85
CA GLU A 208 11.90 -24.11 5.95
C GLU A 208 12.72 -25.40 6.23
N ASN A 209 12.06 -26.53 6.52
CA ASN A 209 12.71 -27.81 6.83
C ASN A 209 12.45 -28.95 5.82
N VAL A 210 11.95 -28.71 4.62
CA VAL A 210 11.94 -29.74 3.56
C VAL A 210 13.19 -29.61 2.68
N PRO A 211 14.18 -30.53 2.77
CA PRO A 211 15.28 -30.53 1.84
C PRO A 211 14.79 -30.97 0.46
N GLY A 212 15.00 -30.12 -0.54
CA GLY A 212 14.93 -30.49 -1.94
C GLY A 212 13.72 -29.95 -2.67
N TYR A 213 13.93 -28.86 -3.39
CA TYR A 213 13.96 -28.81 -4.87
C TYR A 213 14.31 -27.35 -5.21
N SER A 214 15.60 -26.99 -5.12
CA SER A 214 16.07 -25.83 -5.88
C SER A 214 15.95 -26.23 -7.34
N ILE A 215 14.82 -25.91 -7.97
CA ILE A 215 14.81 -25.80 -9.42
C ILE A 215 15.79 -24.67 -9.69
N ASN A 216 17.03 -25.05 -9.99
CA ASN A 216 18.11 -24.13 -10.31
C ASN A 216 17.58 -23.11 -11.32
N GLU A 217 18.05 -21.86 -11.24
CA GLU A 217 17.81 -20.78 -12.22
C GLU A 217 18.15 -21.21 -13.67
N ALA A 218 18.76 -22.37 -13.87
CA ALA A 218 19.03 -23.03 -15.14
C ALA A 218 17.84 -23.82 -15.74
N GLY A 219 16.70 -23.92 -15.07
CA GLY A 219 15.48 -24.53 -15.62
C GLY A 219 14.70 -23.52 -16.45
N GLY A 220 14.73 -23.64 -17.78
CA GLY A 220 13.94 -22.79 -18.69
C GLY A 220 12.42 -22.85 -18.44
N MET A 221 11.62 -22.16 -19.26
CA MET A 221 10.16 -22.04 -19.07
C MET A 221 9.43 -23.38 -18.96
N SER A 222 10.01 -24.47 -19.45
CA SER A 222 9.49 -25.84 -19.32
C SER A 222 9.41 -26.34 -17.87
N ALA A 223 10.22 -25.80 -16.96
CA ALA A 223 10.21 -26.15 -15.53
C ALA A 223 8.89 -25.80 -14.84
N ILE A 224 8.11 -24.86 -15.38
CA ILE A 224 6.77 -24.52 -14.90
C ILE A 224 5.85 -25.75 -14.93
N PHE A 225 5.99 -26.57 -15.98
CA PHE A 225 5.11 -27.70 -16.24
C PHE A 225 5.59 -29.02 -15.64
N SER A 226 6.71 -29.04 -14.90
CA SER A 226 7.19 -30.22 -14.17
C SER A 226 6.70 -30.28 -12.73
N VAL A 227 6.09 -29.19 -12.23
CA VAL A 227 5.54 -29.11 -10.88
C VAL A 227 4.27 -29.97 -10.76
N SER A 228 4.14 -30.69 -9.64
CA SER A 228 2.96 -31.49 -9.31
C SER A 228 2.08 -30.79 -8.28
N SER A 229 0.82 -31.21 -8.15
CA SER A 229 -0.09 -30.65 -7.15
C SER A 229 0.37 -30.90 -5.70
N GLY A 230 1.21 -31.92 -5.46
CA GLY A 230 1.82 -32.16 -4.15
C GLY A 230 2.99 -31.24 -3.80
N THR A 231 3.67 -30.66 -4.80
CA THR A 231 4.90 -29.86 -4.62
C THR A 231 4.70 -28.38 -4.93
N MET A 232 3.49 -27.98 -5.30
CA MET A 232 3.15 -26.64 -5.78
C MET A 232 3.43 -25.51 -4.77
N GLN A 233 3.15 -25.73 -3.48
CA GLN A 233 3.28 -24.67 -2.47
C GLN A 233 4.73 -24.21 -2.28
N GLY A 234 5.73 -25.12 -2.33
CA GLY A 234 7.15 -24.75 -2.21
C GLY A 234 7.84 -24.44 -3.55
N ALA A 235 7.11 -24.45 -4.67
CA ALA A 235 7.69 -24.25 -5.99
C ALA A 235 7.86 -22.76 -6.31
N LYS A 236 9.03 -22.19 -5.99
CA LYS A 236 9.38 -20.77 -6.22
C LYS A 236 9.05 -20.25 -7.61
N VAL A 237 9.26 -21.07 -8.65
CA VAL A 237 8.95 -20.74 -10.05
C VAL A 237 7.48 -20.30 -10.25
N LEU A 238 6.55 -20.75 -9.40
CA LEU A 238 5.12 -20.45 -9.48
C LEU A 238 4.69 -19.23 -8.64
N PHE A 239 5.55 -18.66 -7.81
CA PHE A 239 5.16 -17.59 -6.87
C PHE A 239 4.56 -16.38 -7.57
N ILE A 240 5.20 -15.91 -8.65
CA ILE A 240 4.71 -14.74 -9.39
C ILE A 240 3.37 -15.02 -10.08
N GLY A 241 3.12 -16.26 -10.52
CA GLY A 241 1.83 -16.67 -11.06
C GLY A 241 0.72 -16.73 -10.01
N ARG A 242 1.05 -17.14 -8.77
CA ARG A 242 0.11 -17.08 -7.63
C ARG A 242 -0.24 -15.63 -7.29
N VAL A 243 0.74 -14.73 -7.28
CA VAL A 243 0.52 -13.29 -7.06
C VAL A 243 -0.41 -12.74 -8.14
N ALA A 244 -0.13 -13.00 -9.42
CA ALA A 244 -0.99 -12.55 -10.51
C ALA A 244 -2.41 -13.11 -10.42
N LEU A 245 -2.56 -14.39 -10.08
CA LEU A 245 -3.87 -15.01 -9.86
C LEU A 245 -4.63 -14.32 -8.72
N PHE A 246 -3.98 -14.08 -7.57
CA PHE A 246 -4.63 -13.43 -6.43
C PHE A 246 -5.05 -11.99 -6.75
N VAL A 247 -4.16 -11.22 -7.39
CA VAL A 247 -4.44 -9.86 -7.85
C VAL A 247 -5.63 -9.86 -8.81
N ASN A 248 -5.71 -10.82 -9.72
CA ASN A 248 -6.83 -10.91 -10.64
C ASN A 248 -8.14 -11.33 -9.95
N LEU A 249 -8.10 -12.20 -8.94
CA LEU A 249 -9.26 -12.49 -8.10
C LEU A 249 -9.76 -11.23 -7.38
N LEU A 250 -8.85 -10.45 -6.78
CA LEU A 250 -9.20 -9.19 -6.11
C LEU A 250 -9.83 -8.17 -7.08
N LYS A 251 -9.28 -8.08 -8.30
CA LYS A 251 -9.81 -7.21 -9.36
C LYS A 251 -11.22 -7.63 -9.81
N ASN A 252 -11.48 -8.93 -9.95
CA ASN A 252 -12.78 -9.47 -10.38
C ASN A 252 -13.70 -9.82 -9.21
N ALA A 253 -13.40 -9.33 -8.00
CA ALA A 253 -14.22 -9.55 -6.82
C ALA A 253 -15.70 -9.13 -6.95
N PRO A 254 -16.12 -8.15 -7.77
CA PRO A 254 -17.54 -7.89 -8.01
C PRO A 254 -18.31 -9.12 -8.52
N ASP A 255 -17.65 -10.01 -9.26
CA ASP A 255 -18.23 -11.21 -9.85
C ASP A 255 -18.10 -12.45 -8.95
N ILE A 256 -17.63 -12.28 -7.71
CA ILE A 256 -17.36 -13.39 -6.77
C ILE A 256 -18.41 -13.41 -5.63
N GLU A 257 -18.84 -14.60 -5.20
CA GLU A 257 -19.78 -14.75 -4.07
C GLU A 257 -19.20 -14.24 -2.72
N ASP A 258 -20.07 -13.82 -1.80
CA ASP A 258 -19.69 -13.16 -0.53
C ASP A 258 -18.79 -14.03 0.36
N ASP A 259 -19.03 -15.34 0.41
CA ASP A 259 -18.24 -16.28 1.21
C ASP A 259 -16.81 -16.46 0.68
N ALA A 260 -16.66 -16.54 -0.64
CA ALA A 260 -15.35 -16.53 -1.29
C ALA A 260 -14.63 -15.19 -1.10
N ARG A 261 -15.34 -14.05 -1.17
CA ARG A 261 -14.77 -12.73 -0.84
C ARG A 261 -14.27 -12.66 0.61
N LEU A 262 -15.01 -13.21 1.56
CA LEU A 262 -14.57 -13.32 2.95
C LEU A 262 -13.28 -14.16 3.08
N GLY A 263 -13.22 -15.29 2.37
CA GLY A 263 -12.02 -16.13 2.33
C GLY A 263 -10.81 -15.39 1.75
N MET A 264 -11.01 -14.62 0.69
CA MET A 264 -9.96 -13.80 0.07
C MET A 264 -9.45 -12.70 1.01
N ALA A 265 -10.33 -12.05 1.78
CA ALA A 265 -9.93 -11.04 2.76
C ALA A 265 -8.98 -11.60 3.83
N ARG A 266 -9.22 -12.83 4.28
CA ARG A 266 -8.33 -13.55 5.23
C ARG A 266 -6.96 -13.90 4.64
N LYS A 267 -6.82 -13.84 3.31
CA LYS A 267 -5.56 -14.14 2.58
C LYS A 267 -4.78 -12.90 2.16
N LEU A 268 -5.20 -11.69 2.54
CA LEU A 268 -4.43 -10.47 2.26
C LEU A 268 -3.05 -10.48 2.95
N GLY A 269 -2.92 -11.13 4.12
CA GLY A 269 -1.64 -11.32 4.80
C GLY A 269 -0.62 -12.09 3.95
N TRP A 270 -1.07 -13.18 3.31
CA TRP A 270 -0.24 -13.98 2.40
C TRP A 270 0.34 -13.12 1.27
N LEU A 271 -0.45 -12.19 0.71
CA LEU A 271 0.03 -11.29 -0.35
C LEU A 271 1.19 -10.41 0.14
N LEU A 272 1.12 -9.85 1.35
CA LEU A 272 2.24 -9.05 1.87
C LEU A 272 3.47 -9.92 2.16
N CYS A 273 3.29 -11.14 2.65
CA CYS A 273 4.38 -12.08 2.90
C CYS A 273 5.12 -12.42 1.60
N ILE A 274 4.41 -12.84 0.55
CA ILE A 274 5.03 -13.26 -0.71
C ILE A 274 5.73 -12.10 -1.44
N LEU A 275 5.28 -10.86 -1.25
CA LEU A 275 5.93 -9.65 -1.78
C LEU A 275 7.30 -9.36 -1.15
N THR A 276 7.67 -10.04 -0.06
CA THR A 276 9.00 -9.93 0.56
C THR A 276 10.03 -10.92 0.01
N ASP A 277 9.61 -11.90 -0.80
CA ASP A 277 10.54 -12.79 -1.50
C ASP A 277 11.29 -12.01 -2.59
N ASP A 278 12.61 -12.19 -2.67
CA ASP A 278 13.49 -11.37 -3.51
C ASP A 278 13.11 -11.40 -5.01
N ASP A 279 12.72 -12.57 -5.53
CA ASP A 279 12.38 -12.75 -6.95
C ASP A 279 11.02 -12.12 -7.29
N VAL A 280 10.06 -12.25 -6.37
CA VAL A 280 8.74 -11.65 -6.49
C VAL A 280 8.84 -10.13 -6.37
N TYR A 281 9.55 -9.64 -5.36
CA TYR A 281 9.79 -8.22 -5.13
C TYR A 281 10.43 -7.56 -6.35
N SER A 282 11.50 -8.14 -6.90
CA SER A 282 12.16 -7.66 -8.12
C SER A 282 11.19 -7.64 -9.31
N SER A 283 10.41 -8.71 -9.48
CA SER A 283 9.42 -8.79 -10.56
C SER A 283 8.32 -7.73 -10.42
N VAL A 284 7.86 -7.42 -9.21
CA VAL A 284 6.80 -6.42 -8.97
C VAL A 284 7.24 -5.00 -9.32
N LEU A 285 8.53 -4.70 -9.15
CA LEU A 285 9.09 -3.38 -9.47
C LEU A 285 9.40 -3.19 -10.96
N VAL A 286 9.80 -4.27 -11.65
CA VAL A 286 10.32 -4.18 -13.04
C VAL A 286 9.30 -4.63 -14.07
N LEU A 287 8.39 -5.55 -13.73
CA LEU A 287 7.42 -6.09 -14.69
C LEU A 287 6.36 -5.05 -15.03
N GLU A 288 6.27 -4.72 -16.30
CA GLU A 288 5.17 -3.94 -16.86
C GLU A 288 4.19 -4.88 -17.57
N LEU A 289 2.90 -4.68 -17.33
CA LEU A 289 1.84 -5.47 -17.94
C LEU A 289 0.98 -4.55 -18.80
N PRO A 290 0.59 -4.98 -20.02
CA PRO A 290 -0.29 -4.20 -20.86
C PRO A 290 -1.66 -4.06 -20.19
N THR A 291 -2.13 -2.81 -20.04
CA THR A 291 -3.50 -2.54 -19.61
C THR A 291 -4.44 -2.54 -20.80
N MET A 292 -5.37 -3.50 -20.85
CA MET A 292 -6.54 -3.38 -21.74
C MET A 292 -7.45 -2.26 -21.21
N SER A 293 -7.20 -1.02 -21.65
CA SER A 293 -8.17 0.06 -21.47
C SER A 293 -9.38 -0.20 -22.37
N ARG A 294 -10.57 -0.24 -21.79
CA ARG A 294 -11.81 -0.65 -22.46
C ARG A 294 -12.38 0.41 -23.42
N THR A 295 -11.56 1.39 -23.82
CA THR A 295 -11.95 2.48 -24.72
C THR A 295 -11.16 2.39 -26.01
N SER A 296 -11.89 2.08 -27.09
CA SER A 296 -11.43 2.15 -28.47
C SER A 296 -10.63 3.43 -28.73
N GLN A 297 -9.39 3.27 -29.22
CA GLN A 297 -8.48 4.28 -29.78
C GLN A 297 -7.50 5.04 -28.87
N LYS A 298 -7.14 4.57 -27.66
CA LYS A 298 -5.94 5.10 -26.97
C LYS A 298 -4.93 4.01 -26.64
N GLN A 299 -3.68 4.35 -26.98
CA GLN A 299 -2.43 3.63 -26.83
C GLN A 299 -2.41 2.79 -25.54
N GLU A 300 -2.16 1.48 -25.68
CA GLU A 300 -1.87 0.59 -24.55
C GLU A 300 -0.66 1.17 -23.81
N SER A 301 -0.86 1.65 -22.58
CA SER A 301 0.24 1.99 -21.70
C SER A 301 0.54 0.78 -20.84
N ASP A 302 1.75 0.25 -20.98
CA ASP A 302 2.29 -0.74 -20.07
C ASP A 302 2.35 -0.11 -18.66
N GLU A 303 1.65 -0.71 -17.69
CA GLU A 303 1.66 -0.25 -16.29
C GLU A 303 2.47 -1.21 -15.43
N PRO A 304 3.23 -0.72 -14.43
CA PRO A 304 3.95 -1.58 -13.51
C PRO A 304 3.01 -2.52 -12.74
N LEU A 305 3.43 -3.77 -12.50
CA LEU A 305 2.68 -4.75 -11.71
C LEU A 305 2.31 -4.21 -10.32
N PHE A 306 3.16 -3.38 -9.72
CA PHE A 306 2.86 -2.66 -8.49
C PHE A 306 1.54 -1.86 -8.57
N HIS A 307 1.31 -1.14 -9.67
CA HIS A 307 0.09 -0.36 -9.85
C HIS A 307 -1.15 -1.25 -9.97
N PHE A 308 -1.04 -2.38 -10.68
CA PHE A 308 -2.10 -3.38 -10.77
C PHE A 308 -2.47 -3.97 -9.40
N ILE A 309 -1.48 -4.27 -8.56
CA ILE A 309 -1.70 -4.75 -7.18
C ILE A 309 -2.51 -3.72 -6.38
N ILE A 310 -2.09 -2.46 -6.40
CA ILE A 310 -2.78 -1.37 -5.68
C ILE A 310 -4.22 -1.22 -6.18
N ASN A 311 -4.45 -1.20 -7.49
CA ASN A 311 -5.79 -1.03 -8.06
C ASN A 311 -6.71 -2.21 -7.77
N ALA A 312 -6.19 -3.44 -7.79
CA ALA A 312 -6.95 -4.63 -7.43
C ALA A 312 -7.36 -4.60 -5.94
N LEU A 313 -6.44 -4.22 -5.04
CA LEU A 313 -6.74 -4.06 -3.62
C LEU A 313 -7.79 -2.97 -3.37
N LYS A 314 -7.67 -1.82 -4.03
CA LYS A 314 -8.68 -0.74 -3.97
C LYS A 314 -10.04 -1.22 -4.44
N THR A 315 -10.09 -1.93 -5.58
CA THR A 315 -11.34 -2.51 -6.12
C THR A 315 -11.96 -3.47 -5.11
N PHE A 316 -11.16 -4.37 -4.54
CA PHE A 316 -11.61 -5.32 -3.54
C PHE A 316 -12.19 -4.64 -2.29
N MET A 317 -11.52 -3.59 -1.78
CA MET A 317 -12.00 -2.80 -0.64
C MET A 317 -13.34 -2.11 -0.91
N ILE A 318 -13.55 -1.59 -2.12
CA ILE A 318 -14.84 -0.99 -2.50
C ILE A 318 -15.95 -2.03 -2.43
N VAL A 319 -15.75 -3.20 -3.05
CA VAL A 319 -16.75 -4.27 -3.14
C VAL A 319 -17.09 -4.88 -1.78
N THR A 320 -16.11 -4.96 -0.88
CA THR A 320 -16.25 -5.60 0.44
C THR A 320 -16.63 -4.63 1.55
N SER A 321 -16.66 -3.32 1.29
CA SER A 321 -16.95 -2.27 2.28
C SER A 321 -18.28 -2.45 3.05
N SER A 322 -19.26 -3.11 2.43
CA SER A 322 -20.57 -3.40 3.02
C SER A 322 -20.76 -4.85 3.48
N SER A 323 -19.74 -5.70 3.37
CA SER A 323 -19.80 -7.12 3.72
C SER A 323 -19.03 -7.43 5.01
N GLN A 324 -19.25 -8.64 5.55
CA GLN A 324 -18.53 -9.12 6.72
C GLN A 324 -16.99 -9.18 6.50
N ALA A 325 -16.54 -9.24 5.25
CA ALA A 325 -15.13 -9.24 4.89
C ALA A 325 -14.41 -7.94 5.29
N TRP A 326 -15.13 -6.82 5.42
CA TRP A 326 -14.54 -5.55 5.84
C TRP A 326 -13.81 -5.64 7.19
N CYS A 327 -14.33 -6.40 8.15
CA CYS A 327 -13.69 -6.58 9.45
C CYS A 327 -12.30 -7.23 9.33
N ASP A 328 -12.14 -8.20 8.43
CA ASP A 328 -10.85 -8.84 8.17
C ASP A 328 -9.89 -7.89 7.45
N ILE A 329 -10.40 -7.05 6.54
CA ILE A 329 -9.61 -6.02 5.84
C ILE A 329 -9.13 -4.93 6.81
N GLU A 330 -10.02 -4.39 7.67
CA GLU A 330 -9.66 -3.39 8.67
C GLU A 330 -8.57 -3.94 9.61
N SER A 331 -8.71 -5.19 10.05
CA SER A 331 -7.70 -5.87 10.89
C SER A 331 -6.36 -6.01 10.16
N PHE A 332 -6.39 -6.48 8.90
CA PHE A 332 -5.21 -6.59 8.05
C PHE A 332 -4.47 -5.25 7.89
N LEU A 333 -5.20 -4.17 7.62
CA LEU A 333 -4.61 -2.84 7.42
C LEU A 333 -3.99 -2.26 8.70
N LEU A 334 -4.55 -2.58 9.88
CA LEU A 334 -4.02 -2.15 11.17
C LEU A 334 -2.78 -2.93 11.58
N GLU A 335 -2.80 -4.25 11.39
CA GLU A 335 -1.67 -5.15 11.72
C GLU A 335 -0.42 -4.80 10.93
N ASN A 336 -0.61 -4.36 9.68
CA ASN A 336 0.47 -4.07 8.75
C ASN A 336 0.82 -2.58 8.65
N LEU A 337 0.31 -1.75 9.57
CA LEU A 337 0.53 -0.31 9.57
C LEU A 337 2.03 0.06 9.62
N PHE A 338 2.81 -0.70 10.39
CA PHE A 338 4.26 -0.51 10.54
C PHE A 338 5.04 -1.70 9.99
N HIS A 339 4.56 -2.27 8.88
CA HIS A 339 5.22 -3.41 8.24
C HIS A 339 6.72 -3.14 8.00
N PRO A 340 7.62 -4.11 8.30
CA PRO A 340 9.06 -3.90 8.22
C PRO A 340 9.56 -3.73 6.78
N HIS A 341 8.94 -4.45 5.83
CA HIS A 341 9.24 -4.31 4.41
C HIS A 341 8.61 -3.03 3.85
N PHE A 342 9.43 -2.18 3.22
CA PHE A 342 9.01 -0.85 2.78
C PHE A 342 7.89 -0.91 1.72
N LEU A 343 7.94 -1.83 0.75
CA LEU A 343 6.92 -1.94 -0.29
C LEU A 343 5.54 -2.22 0.31
N CYS A 344 5.48 -3.14 1.27
CA CYS A 344 4.24 -3.50 1.94
C CYS A 344 3.70 -2.33 2.78
N ARG A 345 4.59 -1.57 3.42
CA ARG A 345 4.22 -0.35 4.13
C ARG A 345 3.65 0.71 3.19
N GLU A 346 4.23 0.90 2.00
CA GLU A 346 3.69 1.81 0.98
C GLU A 346 2.31 1.35 0.48
N ILE A 347 2.12 0.04 0.25
CA ILE A 347 0.81 -0.52 -0.11
C ILE A 347 -0.23 -0.19 0.96
N VAL A 348 0.03 -0.54 2.22
CA VAL A 348 -0.91 -0.30 3.34
C VAL A 348 -1.19 1.19 3.51
N THR A 349 -0.17 2.03 3.40
CA THR A 349 -0.32 3.49 3.49
C THR A 349 -1.20 4.04 2.38
N GLU A 350 -1.00 3.62 1.13
CA GLU A 350 -1.82 4.05 0.00
C GLU A 350 -3.28 3.56 0.12
N LEU A 351 -3.52 2.37 0.67
CA LEU A 351 -4.88 1.87 0.93
C LEU A 351 -5.60 2.71 2.01
N TRP A 352 -4.92 3.09 3.09
CA TRP A 352 -5.49 3.99 4.09
C TRP A 352 -5.74 5.40 3.55
N CYS A 353 -4.82 5.91 2.74
CA CYS A 353 -5.00 7.19 2.04
C CYS A 353 -6.19 7.11 1.06
N PHE A 354 -6.36 6.00 0.36
CA PHE A 354 -7.51 5.76 -0.51
C PHE A 354 -8.84 5.81 0.26
N ILE A 355 -8.96 5.11 1.39
CA ILE A 355 -10.14 5.22 2.26
C ILE A 355 -10.36 6.67 2.67
N SER A 356 -9.33 7.36 3.15
CA SER A 356 -9.42 8.73 3.64
C SER A 356 -9.86 9.73 2.56
N ARG A 357 -9.48 9.50 1.30
CA ARG A 357 -9.83 10.34 0.15
C ARG A 357 -11.26 10.13 -0.35
N HIS A 358 -11.76 8.89 -0.27
CA HIS A 358 -12.98 8.49 -0.99
C HIS A 358 -14.15 8.03 -0.11
N ALA A 359 -13.91 7.67 1.15
CA ALA A 359 -14.97 7.26 2.06
C ALA A 359 -15.81 8.45 2.54
N ASP A 360 -17.03 8.15 3.00
CA ASP A 360 -17.89 9.15 3.62
C ASP A 360 -17.22 9.80 4.82
N ARG A 361 -17.50 11.10 5.03
CA ARG A 361 -16.95 11.88 6.13
C ARG A 361 -17.10 11.20 7.49
N VAL A 362 -18.24 10.53 7.73
CA VAL A 362 -18.49 9.81 8.99
C VAL A 362 -17.48 8.69 9.20
N VAL A 363 -17.17 7.92 8.16
CA VAL A 363 -16.18 6.83 8.22
C VAL A 363 -14.78 7.40 8.47
N VAL A 364 -14.42 8.47 7.77
CA VAL A 364 -13.12 9.15 7.95
C VAL A 364 -12.98 9.73 9.36
N ASP A 365 -14.04 10.34 9.89
CA ASP A 365 -14.06 10.89 11.26
C ASP A 365 -13.84 9.78 12.30
N VAL A 366 -14.50 8.62 12.14
CA VAL A 366 -14.32 7.45 13.01
C VAL A 366 -12.89 6.89 12.94
N ILE A 367 -12.30 6.81 11.75
CA ILE A 367 -10.90 6.38 11.58
C ILE A 367 -9.94 7.34 12.29
N ILE A 368 -10.12 8.66 12.12
CA ILE A 368 -9.31 9.67 12.79
C ILE A 368 -9.45 9.55 14.31
N GLU A 369 -10.67 9.41 14.83
CA GLU A 369 -10.93 9.27 16.27
C GLU A 369 -10.28 8.02 16.85
N LYS A 370 -10.36 6.88 16.15
CA LYS A 370 -9.69 5.63 16.52
C LYS A 370 -8.17 5.78 16.54
N LEU A 371 -7.57 6.34 15.49
CA LEU A 371 -6.12 6.56 15.40
C LEU A 371 -5.61 7.55 16.47
N CYS A 372 -6.33 8.64 16.70
CA CYS A 372 -6.00 9.59 17.76
C CYS A 372 -6.13 8.96 19.15
N SER A 373 -7.11 8.08 19.34
CA SER A 373 -7.28 7.33 20.60
C SER A 373 -6.14 6.34 20.81
N LEU A 374 -5.74 5.60 19.77
CA LEU A 374 -4.56 4.71 19.82
C LEU A 374 -3.29 5.46 20.21
N MET A 375 -3.09 6.67 19.68
CA MET A 375 -1.97 7.50 20.11
C MET A 375 -2.05 7.80 21.61
N LYS A 376 -3.22 8.21 22.12
CA LYS A 376 -3.44 8.50 23.55
C LYS A 376 -3.19 7.28 24.47
N TYR A 377 -3.53 6.08 24.02
CA TYR A 377 -3.32 4.84 24.81
C TYR A 377 -1.85 4.39 24.86
N THR A 378 -0.99 4.88 23.96
CA THR A 378 0.40 4.43 23.82
C THR A 378 1.39 5.43 24.45
N GLU A 379 0.88 6.40 25.23
CA GLU A 379 1.67 7.52 25.75
C GLU A 379 2.44 7.20 27.03
N ALA A 380 3.77 7.20 26.90
CA ALA A 380 4.67 7.60 27.98
C ALA A 380 5.41 8.88 27.54
N SER A 381 5.63 9.81 28.47
CA SER A 381 6.13 11.16 28.17
C SER A 381 7.43 11.17 27.37
N ASP A 382 8.42 10.36 27.74
CA ASP A 382 9.72 10.33 27.05
C ASP A 382 9.69 9.70 25.64
N LEU A 383 8.60 9.02 25.27
CA LEU A 383 8.50 8.31 23.99
C LEU A 383 8.25 9.25 22.79
N ALA A 384 7.61 10.40 22.97
CA ALA A 384 7.37 11.33 21.86
C ALA A 384 8.67 11.92 21.27
N LEU A 385 9.76 11.96 22.02
CA LEU A 385 11.06 12.39 21.50
C LEU A 385 11.80 11.27 20.75
N ASN A 386 11.40 10.00 20.93
CA ASN A 386 11.99 8.88 20.21
C ASN A 386 11.26 8.67 18.87
N PRO A 387 11.91 8.87 17.71
CA PRO A 387 11.26 8.72 16.39
C PRO A 387 10.79 7.30 16.09
N ASN A 388 11.29 6.29 16.82
CA ASN A 388 10.88 4.90 16.68
C ASN A 388 9.77 4.49 17.67
N SER A 389 9.29 5.40 18.52
CA SER A 389 8.19 5.08 19.43
C SER A 389 6.87 4.92 18.66
N LEU A 390 5.96 4.16 19.25
CA LEU A 390 4.65 3.91 18.67
C LEU A 390 3.86 5.20 18.43
N VAL A 391 3.90 6.14 19.39
CA VAL A 391 3.27 7.47 19.26
C VAL A 391 3.84 8.25 18.07
N ARG A 392 5.17 8.24 17.87
CA ARG A 392 5.80 8.95 16.75
C ARG A 392 5.53 8.28 15.41
N LYS A 393 5.51 6.95 15.35
CA LYS A 393 5.12 6.20 14.15
C LYS A 393 3.66 6.48 13.76
N LEU A 394 2.74 6.49 14.73
CA LEU A 394 1.33 6.83 14.52
C LEU A 394 1.15 8.29 14.11
N ALA A 395 1.88 9.22 14.73
CA ALA A 395 1.88 10.63 14.35
C ALA A 395 2.31 10.81 12.89
N ARG A 396 3.42 10.17 12.47
CA ARG A 396 3.89 10.17 11.08
C ARG A 396 2.82 9.67 10.13
N PHE A 397 2.21 8.54 10.46
CA PHE A 397 1.16 7.95 9.64
C PHE A 397 -0.07 8.88 9.52
N LEU A 398 -0.51 9.49 10.62
CA LEU A 398 -1.58 10.49 10.60
C LEU A 398 -1.21 11.72 9.77
N CYS A 399 0.02 12.22 9.88
CA CYS A 399 0.52 13.34 9.05
C CYS A 399 0.43 13.01 7.55
N VAL A 400 0.81 11.79 7.15
CA VAL A 400 0.65 11.32 5.76
C VAL A 400 -0.82 11.28 5.38
N LEU A 401 -1.68 10.68 6.20
CA LEU A 401 -3.12 10.60 5.92
C LEU A 401 -3.77 11.96 5.71
N VAL A 402 -3.54 12.92 6.61
CA VAL A 402 -4.16 14.25 6.50
C VAL A 402 -3.59 15.08 5.36
N THR A 403 -2.34 14.84 4.98
CA THR A 403 -1.71 15.52 3.83
C THR A 403 -2.29 15.00 2.51
N CYS A 404 -2.60 13.71 2.45
CA CYS A 404 -3.18 13.05 1.29
C CYS A 404 -4.71 13.10 1.21
N GLY A 405 -5.39 13.42 2.31
CA GLY A 405 -6.84 13.39 2.44
C GLY A 405 -7.54 14.73 2.20
N PRO A 406 -8.88 14.76 2.35
CA PRO A 406 -9.65 16.00 2.22
C PRO A 406 -9.25 17.05 3.26
N LYS A 407 -9.29 18.33 2.88
CA LYS A 407 -8.82 19.45 3.72
C LYS A 407 -9.38 19.49 5.15
N PHE A 408 -10.64 19.06 5.34
CA PHE A 408 -11.28 19.07 6.67
C PHE A 408 -10.59 18.13 7.68
N MET A 409 -9.86 17.11 7.21
CA MET A 409 -9.20 16.13 8.09
C MET A 409 -8.13 16.79 8.96
N VAL A 410 -7.43 17.81 8.43
CA VAL A 410 -6.41 18.55 9.18
C VAL A 410 -7.04 19.24 10.39
N ASP A 411 -8.16 19.95 10.17
CA ASP A 411 -8.94 20.59 11.23
C ASP A 411 -9.51 19.55 12.23
N LYS A 412 -9.98 18.40 11.74
CA LYS A 412 -10.52 17.32 12.60
C LYS A 412 -9.45 16.72 13.49
N VAL A 413 -8.27 16.39 12.97
CA VAL A 413 -7.15 15.86 13.77
C VAL A 413 -6.69 16.91 14.79
N TYR A 414 -6.53 18.17 14.36
CA TYR A 414 -6.16 19.26 15.26
C TYR A 414 -7.16 19.40 16.41
N ASN A 415 -8.47 19.47 16.12
CA ASN A 415 -9.49 19.57 17.16
C ASN A 415 -9.60 18.32 18.05
N THR A 416 -9.36 17.12 17.51
CA THR A 416 -9.41 15.87 18.30
C THR A 416 -8.25 15.76 19.30
N VAL A 417 -7.09 16.30 18.92
CA VAL A 417 -5.87 16.28 19.74
C VAL A 417 -5.79 17.48 20.68
N VAL A 418 -6.14 18.67 20.19
CA VAL A 418 -6.01 19.96 20.88
C VAL A 418 -7.30 20.40 21.57
N GLY A 419 -8.46 20.07 21.00
CA GLY A 419 -9.77 20.65 21.33
C GLY A 419 -10.50 20.06 22.55
N TYR A 420 -9.90 19.13 23.29
CA TYR A 420 -10.44 18.64 24.55
C TYR A 420 -9.50 19.00 25.71
N ASN A 421 -9.76 20.15 26.34
CA ASN A 421 -9.14 20.63 27.58
C ASN A 421 -9.39 19.74 28.82
N THR A 422 -9.77 18.47 28.64
CA THR A 422 -10.25 17.58 29.72
C THR A 422 -9.30 16.46 30.10
N SER A 423 -8.15 16.27 29.44
CA SER A 423 -7.17 15.25 29.87
C SER A 423 -5.72 15.74 29.90
N GLN A 424 -4.97 15.25 30.88
CA GLN A 424 -3.54 15.55 31.14
C GLN A 424 -2.58 15.07 30.03
N TYR A 425 -3.10 14.48 28.95
CA TYR A 425 -2.37 13.69 27.95
C TYR A 425 -2.30 14.37 26.55
N SER A 426 -3.13 15.39 26.29
CA SER A 426 -3.16 16.18 25.03
C SER A 426 -1.82 16.80 24.55
N PRO A 427 -0.88 17.23 25.42
CA PRO A 427 0.34 17.92 24.96
C PRO A 427 1.35 17.02 24.24
N THR A 428 1.45 15.74 24.65
CA THR A 428 2.44 14.79 24.12
C THR A 428 2.08 14.33 22.71
N THR A 429 0.80 14.01 22.50
CA THR A 429 0.24 13.69 21.17
C THR A 429 0.45 14.84 20.19
N TYR A 430 0.14 16.06 20.65
CA TYR A 430 0.28 17.27 19.83
C TYR A 430 1.74 17.51 19.45
N LEU A 431 2.67 17.37 20.39
CA LEU A 431 4.10 17.48 20.11
C LEU A 431 4.56 16.43 19.10
N ALA A 432 4.14 15.17 19.26
CA ALA A 432 4.51 14.11 18.32
C ALA A 432 4.04 14.39 16.89
N LEU A 433 2.81 14.92 16.72
CA LEU A 433 2.30 15.35 15.40
C LEU A 433 3.16 16.45 14.79
N LEU A 434 3.50 17.48 15.57
CA LEU A 434 4.36 18.56 15.08
C LEU A 434 5.74 18.04 14.65
N MET A 435 6.37 17.19 15.46
CA MET A 435 7.69 16.61 15.18
C MET A 435 7.70 15.68 13.95
N GLU A 436 6.56 15.16 13.54
CA GLU A 436 6.40 14.35 12.32
C GLU A 436 5.82 15.16 11.15
N GLY A 437 5.80 16.48 11.27
CA GLY A 437 5.52 17.38 10.15
C GLY A 437 4.04 17.64 9.87
N PHE A 438 3.22 17.73 10.92
CA PHE A 438 1.79 18.04 10.77
C PHE A 438 1.55 19.32 9.94
N PRO A 439 0.67 19.29 8.91
CA PRO A 439 0.55 20.37 7.94
C PRO A 439 -0.28 21.56 8.49
N LEU A 440 0.31 22.32 9.41
CA LEU A 440 -0.28 23.52 10.03
C LEU A 440 -0.76 24.56 8.99
N ASN A 441 -0.16 24.59 7.79
CA ASN A 441 -0.52 25.49 6.70
C ASN A 441 -1.91 25.21 6.13
N SER A 442 -2.36 23.97 6.24
CA SER A 442 -3.62 23.47 5.69
C SER A 442 -4.80 23.63 6.66
N LEU A 443 -4.56 24.11 7.88
CA LEU A 443 -5.61 24.45 8.85
C LEU A 443 -6.48 25.60 8.34
N SER A 444 -7.75 25.62 8.76
CA SER A 444 -8.60 26.80 8.58
C SER A 444 -7.99 28.03 9.25
N GLU A 445 -8.26 29.21 8.68
CA GLU A 445 -7.59 30.46 9.08
C GLU A 445 -7.68 30.75 10.57
N LYS A 446 -8.85 30.48 11.17
CA LYS A 446 -9.08 30.58 12.61
C LYS A 446 -8.16 29.65 13.40
N LEU A 447 -8.20 28.35 13.14
CA LEU A 447 -7.38 27.35 13.85
C LEU A 447 -5.88 27.59 13.64
N ARG A 448 -5.49 28.02 12.43
CA ARG A 448 -4.11 28.38 12.10
C ARG A 448 -3.62 29.54 12.96
N SER A 449 -4.44 30.58 13.14
CA SER A 449 -4.10 31.72 13.99
C SER A 449 -4.00 31.34 15.47
N GLU A 450 -4.93 30.51 15.97
CA GLU A 450 -4.93 29.99 17.34
C GLU A 450 -3.71 29.10 17.60
N ALA A 451 -3.37 28.21 16.66
CA ALA A 451 -2.19 27.35 16.74
C ALA A 451 -0.89 28.18 16.79
N ARG A 452 -0.78 29.21 15.93
CA ARG A 452 0.38 30.11 15.92
C ARG A 452 0.54 30.83 17.26
N GLN A 453 -0.53 31.45 17.75
CA GLN A 453 -0.50 32.17 19.03
C GLN A 453 -0.11 31.23 20.17
N ARG A 454 -0.71 30.04 20.23
CA ARG A 454 -0.40 29.03 21.25
C ARG A 454 1.08 28.62 21.24
N LEU A 455 1.65 28.32 20.07
CA LEU A 455 3.06 27.93 19.94
C LEU A 455 4.01 29.02 20.43
N VAL A 456 3.76 30.27 20.02
CA VAL A 456 4.58 31.42 20.38
C VAL A 456 4.48 31.72 21.88
N THR A 457 3.27 31.79 22.44
CA THR A 457 3.07 32.04 23.87
C THR A 457 3.72 30.96 24.73
N GLN A 458 3.50 29.67 24.43
CA GLN A 458 4.08 28.57 25.19
C GLN A 458 5.61 28.55 25.13
N TYR A 459 6.19 28.93 23.99
CA TYR A 459 7.64 29.03 23.84
C TYR A 459 8.21 30.13 24.75
N PHE A 460 7.62 31.33 24.73
CA PHE A 460 8.10 32.43 25.57
C PHE A 460 7.91 32.20 27.06
N ASP A 461 6.77 31.65 27.47
CA ASP A 461 6.53 31.27 28.86
C ASP A 461 7.61 30.28 29.35
N PHE A 462 8.02 29.35 28.48
CA PHE A 462 9.10 28.42 28.77
C PHE A 462 10.45 29.13 28.91
N LEU A 463 10.79 30.04 27.98
CA LEU A 463 12.04 30.82 28.05
C LEU A 463 12.15 31.60 29.37
N GLU A 464 11.06 32.23 29.82
CA GLU A 464 11.03 32.99 31.07
C GLU A 464 11.18 32.08 32.31
N SER A 465 10.63 30.88 32.25
CA SER A 465 10.72 29.90 33.35
C SER A 465 12.07 29.17 33.44
N PHE A 466 12.88 29.17 32.37
CA PHE A 466 14.10 28.36 32.27
C PHE A 466 15.18 28.75 33.31
N GLY A 467 15.15 29.98 33.83
CA GLY A 467 16.05 30.45 34.90
C GLY A 467 15.76 29.87 36.29
N GLY A 468 14.64 29.15 36.48
CA GLY A 468 14.20 28.60 37.77
C GLY A 468 14.79 27.23 38.16
N LYS A 469 14.15 26.57 39.16
CA LYS A 469 14.54 25.25 39.71
C LYS A 469 14.80 24.20 38.60
N LEU A 470 15.71 23.26 38.89
CA LEU A 470 16.05 22.10 38.05
C LEU A 470 14.81 21.42 37.44
N PRO A 471 14.94 20.77 36.27
CA PRO A 471 13.86 20.01 35.66
C PRO A 471 13.27 19.07 36.72
N ARG A 472 11.99 19.29 37.11
CA ARG A 472 11.33 18.38 38.05
C ARG A 472 11.34 16.98 37.44
N GLU A 473 11.88 16.00 38.17
CA GLU A 473 11.85 14.59 37.77
C GLU A 473 10.43 14.01 37.81
N ASP A 474 9.51 14.67 38.53
CA ASP A 474 8.17 14.15 38.84
C ASP A 474 7.03 14.68 37.93
N GLY A 475 7.35 15.35 36.82
CA GLY A 475 6.35 15.85 35.88
C GLY A 475 6.07 14.87 34.73
N SER A 476 4.80 14.57 34.46
CA SER A 476 4.37 13.82 33.25
C SER A 476 4.62 14.57 31.93
N ALA A 477 5.06 15.83 31.98
CA ALA A 477 5.29 16.67 30.80
C ALA A 477 6.76 16.64 30.36
N ILE A 478 6.98 16.51 29.05
CA ILE A 478 8.32 16.55 28.43
C ILE A 478 8.97 17.90 28.71
N TYR A 479 10.10 17.90 29.43
CA TYR A 479 10.87 19.11 29.68
C TYR A 479 11.39 19.68 28.36
N GLY A 480 11.01 20.93 28.05
CA GLY A 480 11.36 21.57 26.78
C GLY A 480 10.35 21.38 25.66
N ALA A 481 9.19 20.74 25.89
CA ALA A 481 8.15 20.54 24.88
C ALA A 481 7.85 21.78 24.00
N PRO A 482 7.76 23.02 24.53
CA PRO A 482 7.52 24.19 23.69
C PRO A 482 8.65 24.51 22.71
N VAL A 483 9.91 24.20 23.05
CA VAL A 483 11.07 24.38 22.16
C VAL A 483 11.01 23.38 21.01
N PHE A 484 10.75 22.10 21.31
CA PHE A 484 10.58 21.06 20.29
C PHE A 484 9.40 21.37 19.36
N ALA A 485 8.27 21.82 19.91
CA ALA A 485 7.07 22.17 19.16
C ALA A 485 7.32 23.35 18.20
N LEU A 486 7.99 24.41 18.68
CA LEU A 486 8.30 25.57 17.85
C LEU A 486 9.30 25.22 16.73
N SER A 487 10.38 24.50 17.07
CA SER A 487 11.39 24.05 16.10
C SER A 487 10.74 23.27 14.95
N ALA A 488 9.87 22.31 15.28
CA ALA A 488 9.15 21.52 14.29
C ALA A 488 8.17 22.36 13.45
N ALA A 489 7.48 23.34 14.06
CA ALA A 489 6.53 24.19 13.35
C ALA A 489 7.20 25.21 12.40
N LEU A 490 8.43 25.64 12.70
CA LEU A 490 9.18 26.62 11.88
C LEU A 490 9.57 26.07 10.51
N GLN A 491 9.70 24.75 10.36
CA GLN A 491 9.95 24.09 9.07
C GLN A 491 8.87 24.41 8.03
N PHE A 492 7.67 24.82 8.45
CA PHE A 492 6.54 25.11 7.57
C PHE A 492 6.38 26.61 7.22
N GLN A 493 7.36 27.46 7.57
CA GLN A 493 7.39 28.91 7.28
C GLN A 493 6.15 29.71 7.77
N LEU A 494 5.39 29.16 8.72
CA LEU A 494 4.15 29.78 9.21
C LEU A 494 4.33 30.96 10.14
N ILE A 495 5.50 31.07 10.77
CA ILE A 495 5.68 31.93 11.94
C ILE A 495 6.78 32.94 11.59
N SER A 496 6.38 34.15 11.21
CA SER A 496 7.27 35.31 11.26
C SER A 496 7.31 35.78 12.72
N ILE A 497 8.31 35.32 13.46
CA ILE A 497 8.49 35.79 14.84
C ILE A 497 9.25 37.12 14.77
N SER A 498 8.52 38.24 14.81
CA SER A 498 9.12 39.59 14.74
C SER A 498 9.55 40.16 16.10
N ASP A 499 9.20 39.51 17.22
CA ASP A 499 9.35 40.10 18.57
C ASP A 499 10.14 39.22 19.59
N ALA A 500 10.86 38.17 19.15
CA ALA A 500 11.51 37.17 20.05
C ALA A 500 13.04 37.25 20.14
N GLU A 501 13.61 38.40 19.82
CA GLU A 501 14.94 38.42 19.22
C GLU A 501 16.05 38.10 20.24
N MET A 502 16.10 38.82 21.36
CA MET A 502 17.19 38.70 22.34
C MET A 502 17.03 37.54 23.33
N LYS A 503 15.78 37.11 23.61
CA LYS A 503 15.51 36.06 24.61
C LYS A 503 16.00 34.69 24.14
N THR A 504 15.88 34.41 22.85
CA THR A 504 16.28 33.14 22.24
C THR A 504 17.80 32.94 22.25
N ILE A 505 18.57 33.98 21.94
CA ILE A 505 20.04 33.95 21.99
C ILE A 505 20.53 33.75 23.44
N LYS A 506 19.99 34.53 24.39
CA LYS A 506 20.32 34.38 25.82
C LYS A 506 19.97 32.99 26.35
N PHE A 507 18.87 32.42 25.89
CA PHE A 507 18.47 31.06 26.23
C PHE A 507 19.47 30.02 25.70
N LEU A 508 19.95 30.16 24.46
CA LEU A 508 20.98 29.27 23.89
C LEU A 508 22.26 29.29 24.73
N VAL A 509 22.76 30.49 25.08
CA VAL A 509 23.94 30.66 25.95
C VAL A 509 23.71 29.98 27.31
N ALA A 510 22.55 30.19 27.93
CA ALA A 510 22.19 29.56 29.19
C ALA A 510 22.14 28.02 29.11
N ILE A 511 21.67 27.44 28.00
CA ILE A 511 21.70 25.99 27.78
C ILE A 511 23.14 25.47 27.71
N ILE A 512 24.02 26.16 26.97
CA ILE A 512 25.42 25.75 26.80
C ILE A 512 26.14 25.72 28.16
N HIS A 513 25.96 26.75 28.99
CA HIS A 513 26.51 26.77 30.35
C HIS A 513 25.96 25.64 31.22
N LYS A 514 24.63 25.47 31.27
CA LYS A 514 24.01 24.39 32.06
C LYS A 514 24.40 22.99 31.60
N TYR A 515 24.63 22.78 30.31
CA TYR A 515 25.13 21.52 29.77
C TYR A 515 26.55 21.22 30.23
N ARG A 516 27.42 22.25 30.24
CA ARG A 516 28.81 22.15 30.70
C ARG A 516 28.89 21.86 32.20
N ASP A 517 28.08 22.54 33.00
CA ASP A 517 28.15 22.52 34.46
C ASP A 517 27.41 21.32 35.09
N SER A 518 26.49 20.68 34.35
CA SER A 518 25.78 19.49 34.83
C SER A 518 26.74 18.30 34.98
N SER A 519 26.66 17.56 36.08
CA SER A 519 27.39 16.29 36.28
C SER A 519 26.54 15.05 35.95
N VAL A 520 25.20 15.20 35.84
CA VAL A 520 24.26 14.08 35.67
C VAL A 520 23.96 13.83 34.19
N ILE A 521 24.24 12.61 33.72
CA ILE A 521 24.09 12.20 32.31
C ILE A 521 22.66 12.42 31.77
N LYS A 522 21.63 12.03 32.52
CA LYS A 522 20.22 12.22 32.10
C LYS A 522 19.84 13.69 31.92
N ILE A 523 20.37 14.58 32.76
CA ILE A 523 20.13 16.03 32.68
C ILE A 523 20.93 16.63 31.50
N LYS A 524 22.17 16.18 31.28
CA LYS A 524 22.94 16.54 30.08
C LYS A 524 22.22 16.16 28.79
N ASP A 525 21.64 14.97 28.72
CA ASP A 525 20.88 14.52 27.55
C ASP A 525 19.67 15.42 27.26
N LYS A 526 18.98 15.93 28.30
CA LYS A 526 17.87 16.90 28.13
C LYS A 526 18.38 18.24 27.58
N TYR A 527 19.44 18.80 28.14
CA TYR A 527 20.02 20.06 27.66
C TYR A 527 20.61 19.94 26.25
N ARG A 528 21.17 18.78 25.90
CA ARG A 528 21.69 18.49 24.55
C ARG A 528 20.60 18.52 23.49
N ARG A 529 19.44 17.93 23.79
CA ARG A 529 18.27 17.98 22.90
C ARG A 529 17.74 19.41 22.75
N LEU A 530 17.62 20.15 23.86
CA LEU A 530 17.24 21.56 23.84
C LEU A 530 18.20 22.43 23.03
N LEU A 531 19.52 22.21 23.19
CA LEU A 531 20.57 22.88 22.44
C LEU A 531 20.36 22.66 20.93
N SER A 532 20.20 21.40 20.51
CA SER A 532 19.99 21.04 19.11
C SER A 532 18.77 21.77 18.53
N GLU A 533 17.62 21.71 19.18
CA GLU A 533 16.41 22.37 18.65
C GLU A 533 16.51 23.89 18.65
N THR A 534 17.18 24.48 19.64
CA THR A 534 17.36 25.94 19.71
C THR A 534 18.24 26.44 18.56
N LEU A 535 19.27 25.68 18.18
CA LEU A 535 20.05 25.96 16.97
C LEU A 535 19.18 25.91 15.71
N GLY A 536 18.26 24.92 15.63
CA GLY A 536 17.29 24.82 14.54
C GLY A 536 16.33 26.02 14.48
N ILE A 537 15.83 26.48 15.62
CA ILE A 537 14.99 27.69 15.73
C ILE A 537 15.75 28.92 15.21
N ILE A 538 16.98 29.14 15.68
CA ILE A 538 17.78 30.31 15.28
C ILE A 538 18.12 30.28 13.80
N SER A 539 18.39 29.10 13.23
CA SER A 539 18.66 28.97 11.79
C SER A 539 17.52 29.45 10.88
N ASN A 540 16.28 29.47 11.39
CA ASN A 540 15.11 29.99 10.69
C ASN A 540 14.86 31.49 10.94
N MET A 541 15.63 32.14 11.81
CA MET A 541 15.48 33.53 12.22
C MET A 541 16.67 34.38 11.78
N LYS A 542 16.70 34.76 10.49
CA LYS A 542 17.84 35.46 9.86
C LYS A 542 18.30 36.72 10.61
N HIS A 543 17.38 37.49 11.17
CA HIS A 543 17.68 38.74 11.90
C HIS A 543 18.48 38.50 13.19
N LEU A 544 18.51 37.28 13.74
CA LEU A 544 19.30 36.99 14.95
C LEU A 544 20.79 36.99 14.70
N TYR A 545 21.23 36.72 13.47
CA TYR A 545 22.64 36.64 13.13
C TYR A 545 23.35 38.00 13.19
N THR A 546 22.61 39.11 13.06
CA THR A 546 23.15 40.47 13.18
C THR A 546 23.21 40.98 14.63
N SER A 547 22.86 40.16 15.63
CA SER A 547 22.91 40.55 17.06
C SER A 547 24.34 40.49 17.59
N ASN A 548 24.73 41.46 18.42
CA ASN A 548 26.07 41.50 19.05
C ASN A 548 26.34 40.27 19.93
N GLU A 549 25.31 39.67 20.52
CA GLU A 549 25.39 38.47 21.36
C GLU A 549 25.66 37.18 20.57
N MET A 550 25.59 37.21 19.24
CA MET A 550 25.89 36.05 18.39
C MET A 550 27.37 35.65 18.47
N GLU A 551 28.25 36.62 18.70
CA GLU A 551 29.69 36.39 18.96
C GLU A 551 29.90 35.44 20.15
N GLU A 552 29.21 35.70 21.26
CA GLU A 552 29.29 34.86 22.47
C GLU A 552 28.82 33.44 22.19
N VAL A 553 27.75 33.28 21.39
CA VAL A 553 27.21 31.98 20.98
C VAL A 553 28.24 31.18 20.17
N ILE A 554 28.85 31.79 19.15
CA ILE A 554 29.81 31.13 18.27
C ILE A 554 31.02 30.62 19.08
N LEU A 555 31.57 31.48 19.94
CA LEU A 555 32.68 31.12 20.83
C LEU A 555 32.29 30.01 21.82
N ALA A 556 31.06 30.03 22.34
CA ALA A 556 30.56 29.00 23.24
C ALA A 556 30.35 27.65 22.54
N LEU A 557 29.86 27.66 21.28
CA LEU A 557 29.71 26.46 20.46
C LEU A 557 31.05 25.86 20.06
N GLN A 558 32.03 26.67 19.64
CA GLN A 558 33.38 26.18 19.35
C GLN A 558 33.99 25.50 20.58
N LYS A 559 33.89 26.14 21.76
CA LYS A 559 34.36 25.54 23.01
C LYS A 559 33.63 24.25 23.34
N LEU A 560 32.35 24.14 23.00
CA LEU A 560 31.55 22.94 23.29
C LEU A 560 31.96 21.75 22.41
N PHE A 561 32.07 21.95 21.10
CA PHE A 561 32.26 20.88 20.12
C PHE A 561 33.72 20.53 19.85
N ILE A 562 34.67 21.44 20.11
CA ILE A 562 36.08 21.30 19.70
C ILE A 562 37.05 21.16 20.88
N SER A 563 36.81 21.90 21.97
CA SER A 563 37.67 21.85 23.17
C SER A 563 36.95 21.38 24.44
N GLY A 564 35.69 20.95 24.30
CA GLY A 564 34.76 20.73 25.40
C GLY A 564 34.37 19.27 25.64
N PRO A 565 33.60 19.02 26.72
CA PRO A 565 33.20 17.67 27.13
C PRO A 565 32.30 16.93 26.11
N ALA A 566 31.80 17.59 25.06
CA ALA A 566 30.99 16.95 24.03
C ALA A 566 31.80 15.98 23.13
N LEU A 567 33.13 16.18 23.02
CA LEU A 567 34.03 15.21 22.38
C LEU A 567 34.16 13.91 23.16
N SER A 568 34.13 13.97 24.50
CA SER A 568 34.24 12.79 25.37
C SER A 568 32.94 11.99 25.54
N ASP A 569 31.78 12.58 25.25
CA ASP A 569 30.45 11.98 25.51
C ASP A 569 29.97 11.05 24.38
N GLY A 570 30.68 10.99 23.23
CA GLY A 570 30.34 10.14 22.07
C GLY A 570 28.99 10.43 21.40
N LYS A 571 28.21 11.37 21.94
CA LYS A 571 26.81 11.69 21.62
C LYS A 571 26.63 13.09 21.02
N SER A 572 27.71 13.85 20.82
CA SER A 572 27.70 15.18 20.21
C SER A 572 27.16 15.21 18.77
N PHE A 573 27.22 14.08 18.06
CA PHE A 573 26.66 13.93 16.70
C PHE A 573 25.15 14.26 16.61
N GLN A 574 24.38 14.13 17.71
CA GLN A 574 22.94 14.40 17.68
C GLN A 574 22.60 15.89 17.52
N CYS A 575 23.53 16.81 17.83
CA CYS A 575 23.35 18.24 17.59
C CYS A 575 23.85 18.69 16.22
N LYS A 576 24.66 17.87 15.53
CA LYS A 576 25.30 18.25 14.26
C LYS A 576 24.31 18.62 13.15
N PRO A 577 23.14 17.96 12.96
CA PRO A 577 22.19 18.35 11.92
C PRO A 577 21.70 19.81 12.04
N ASN A 578 21.26 20.19 13.25
CA ASN A 578 20.78 21.56 13.50
C ASN A 578 21.94 22.55 13.64
N LEU A 579 23.13 22.10 14.06
CA LEU A 579 24.34 22.91 13.99
C LEU A 579 24.71 23.24 12.53
N SER A 580 24.67 22.27 11.60
CA SER A 580 24.88 22.56 10.18
C SER A 580 23.89 23.60 9.67
N SER A 581 22.60 23.45 10.00
CA SER A 581 21.58 24.44 9.64
C SER A 581 21.87 25.82 10.25
N PHE A 582 22.31 25.88 11.50
CA PHE A 582 22.75 27.12 12.15
C PHE A 582 23.98 27.74 11.47
N MET A 583 24.97 26.93 11.11
CA MET A 583 26.19 27.39 10.43
C MET A 583 25.85 28.02 9.07
N ALA A 584 24.88 27.48 8.33
CA ALA A 584 24.42 28.07 7.07
C ALA A 584 23.98 29.55 7.20
N GLY A 585 23.42 29.93 8.35
CA GLY A 585 22.99 31.29 8.64
C GLY A 585 24.12 32.26 8.99
N LEU A 586 25.34 31.78 9.27
CA LEU A 586 26.47 32.66 9.59
C LEU A 586 26.91 33.53 8.41
N GLY A 587 26.46 33.21 7.19
CA GLY A 587 26.68 34.07 6.01
C GLY A 587 25.91 35.39 6.05
N TYR A 588 25.10 35.64 7.09
CA TYR A 588 24.48 36.95 7.35
C TYR A 588 25.30 37.83 8.31
N ILE A 589 26.42 37.33 8.85
CA ILE A 589 27.30 38.10 9.72
C ILE A 589 28.30 38.86 8.85
N GLU A 590 28.36 40.19 9.03
CA GLU A 590 29.45 41.00 8.49
C GLU A 590 30.69 40.78 9.36
N LEU A 591 31.68 40.05 8.83
CA LEU A 591 32.96 39.85 9.51
C LEU A 591 33.87 41.04 9.22
N GLU A 592 34.52 41.59 10.26
CA GLU A 592 35.60 42.55 10.05
C GLU A 592 36.84 41.82 9.49
N ASP A 593 37.50 42.39 8.48
CA ASP A 593 38.72 41.92 7.79
C ASP A 593 39.97 41.80 8.69
N ARG A 594 39.83 41.63 10.01
CA ARG A 594 40.95 41.47 10.94
C ARG A 594 41.33 39.99 11.03
N GLU A 595 42.52 39.68 10.55
CA GLU A 595 43.10 38.32 10.46
C GLU A 595 43.16 37.55 11.81
N ASP A 596 43.02 38.23 12.95
CA ASP A 596 43.16 37.65 14.31
C ASP A 596 41.87 37.71 15.16
N SER A 597 40.69 37.79 14.54
CA SER A 597 39.44 37.76 15.32
C SER A 597 39.17 36.35 15.88
N ALA A 598 38.90 36.25 17.18
CA ALA A 598 38.56 34.98 17.83
C ALA A 598 37.28 34.35 17.25
N ILE A 599 36.39 35.17 16.69
CA ILE A 599 35.16 34.75 16.01
C ILE A 599 35.48 34.02 14.71
N SER A 600 36.33 34.61 13.87
CA SER A 600 36.72 34.04 12.57
C SER A 600 37.38 32.68 12.76
N SER A 601 38.31 32.58 13.72
CA SER A 601 38.94 31.32 14.11
C SER A 601 37.90 30.28 14.57
N ALA A 602 36.93 30.68 15.41
CA ALA A 602 35.90 29.76 15.88
C ALA A 602 34.98 29.24 14.76
N MET A 603 34.65 30.09 13.78
CA MET A 603 33.85 29.69 12.61
C MET A 603 34.60 28.70 11.73
N TRP A 604 35.90 28.94 11.46
CA TRP A 604 36.74 28.03 10.66
C TRP A 604 36.77 26.63 11.27
N GLU A 605 37.07 26.54 12.56
CA GLU A 605 37.18 25.26 13.24
C GLU A 605 35.85 24.48 13.27
N LEU A 606 34.71 25.16 13.41
CA LEU A 606 33.39 24.53 13.37
C LEU A 606 33.05 23.98 11.98
N TYR A 607 33.37 24.70 10.89
CA TYR A 607 33.20 24.17 9.54
C TYR A 607 34.15 23.01 9.25
N HIS A 608 35.41 23.10 9.68
CA HIS A 608 36.36 22.00 9.54
C HIS A 608 35.86 20.73 10.23
N MET A 609 35.22 20.85 11.39
CA MET A 609 34.63 19.71 12.11
C MET A 609 33.47 19.10 11.30
N LEU A 610 32.55 19.91 10.77
CA LEU A 610 31.40 19.43 10.00
C LEU A 610 31.79 18.80 8.65
N LEU A 611 32.79 19.37 7.95
CA LEU A 611 33.25 18.86 6.66
C LEU A 611 34.07 17.57 6.78
N LYS A 612 34.60 17.25 7.97
CA LYS A 612 35.29 15.99 8.28
C LYS A 612 34.36 14.86 8.74
N GLU A 613 33.03 15.06 8.70
CA GLU A 613 32.09 13.99 9.03
C GLU A 613 32.15 12.85 8.00
N ARG A 614 31.85 11.63 8.45
CA ARG A 614 31.82 10.43 7.58
C ARG A 614 30.42 9.87 7.34
N HIS A 615 29.45 10.29 8.16
CA HIS A 615 28.08 9.84 8.00
C HIS A 615 27.44 10.58 6.82
N TRP A 616 27.03 9.86 5.77
CA TRP A 616 26.54 10.44 4.50
C TRP A 616 25.50 11.57 4.70
N ALA A 617 24.54 11.38 5.63
CA ALA A 617 23.51 12.39 5.89
C ALA A 617 24.08 13.67 6.54
N LEU A 618 25.06 13.55 7.44
CA LEU A 618 25.71 14.71 8.06
C LEU A 618 26.62 15.42 7.06
N VAL A 619 27.34 14.66 6.22
CA VAL A 619 28.13 15.21 5.11
C VAL A 619 27.26 16.04 4.18
N HIS A 620 26.11 15.51 3.76
CA HIS A 620 25.19 16.24 2.89
C HIS A 620 24.68 17.53 3.55
N LEU A 621 24.31 17.49 4.83
CA LEU A 621 23.89 18.68 5.58
C LEU A 621 25.02 19.71 5.72
N ALA A 622 26.24 19.27 6.01
CA ALA A 622 27.42 20.11 6.11
C ALA A 622 27.76 20.80 4.78
N ILE A 623 27.77 20.05 3.67
CA ILE A 623 28.00 20.58 2.32
C ILE A 623 26.90 21.57 1.95
N THR A 624 25.64 21.24 2.21
CA THR A 624 24.50 22.13 1.91
C THR A 624 24.65 23.45 2.69
N ALA A 625 24.95 23.36 3.99
CA ALA A 625 25.16 24.52 4.83
C ALA A 625 26.36 25.37 4.39
N PHE A 626 27.47 24.72 4.04
CA PHE A 626 28.67 25.37 3.53
C PHE A 626 28.38 26.07 2.19
N GLY A 627 27.64 25.44 1.28
CA GLY A 627 27.22 26.08 0.01
C GLY A 627 26.35 27.32 0.22
N TYR A 628 25.43 27.29 1.20
CA TYR A 628 24.62 28.47 1.55
C TYR A 628 25.46 29.63 2.10
N PHE A 629 26.48 29.33 2.90
CA PHE A 629 27.46 30.29 3.40
C PHE A 629 28.36 30.81 2.29
N ALA A 630 28.92 29.91 1.48
CA ALA A 630 29.86 30.25 0.41
C ALA A 630 29.26 31.18 -0.64
N GLY A 631 27.96 31.04 -0.96
CA GLY A 631 27.27 31.97 -1.86
C GLY A 631 27.15 33.42 -1.35
N ARG A 632 27.61 33.72 -0.13
CA ARG A 632 27.58 35.06 0.50
C ARG A 632 28.95 35.55 0.96
N THR A 633 30.01 34.76 0.74
CA THR A 633 31.37 35.04 1.17
C THR A 633 32.29 35.06 -0.05
N THR A 634 33.31 35.93 -0.07
CA THR A 634 34.20 36.04 -1.23
C THR A 634 35.12 34.81 -1.35
N CYS A 635 35.41 34.39 -2.58
CA CYS A 635 36.26 33.21 -2.85
C CYS A 635 37.66 33.32 -2.19
N SER A 636 38.18 34.55 -2.07
CA SER A 636 39.45 34.86 -1.40
C SER A 636 39.51 34.46 0.08
N GLU A 637 38.36 34.24 0.72
CA GLU A 637 38.26 33.89 2.14
C GLU A 637 37.80 32.45 2.37
N LEU A 638 37.17 31.80 1.38
CA LEU A 638 36.54 30.48 1.52
C LEU A 638 37.53 29.37 1.88
N TRP A 639 38.78 29.45 1.41
CA TRP A 639 39.82 28.46 1.72
C TRP A 639 40.11 28.34 3.22
N ARG A 640 39.84 29.39 4.01
CA ARG A 640 40.04 29.41 5.47
C ARG A 640 38.99 28.58 6.23
N PHE A 641 37.85 28.29 5.60
CA PHE A 641 36.71 27.57 6.18
C PHE A 641 36.67 26.08 5.80
N VAL A 642 37.68 25.62 5.04
CA VAL A 642 37.79 24.25 4.53
C VAL A 642 39.03 23.58 5.16
N PRO A 643 38.97 22.29 5.55
CA PRO A 643 40.12 21.56 6.11
C PRO A 643 41.42 21.75 5.32
N GLN A 644 42.56 21.77 6.03
CA GLN A 644 43.89 22.01 5.45
C GLN A 644 44.27 21.09 4.27
N ASP A 645 43.76 19.87 4.26
CA ASP A 645 43.94 18.89 3.18
C ASP A 645 43.09 19.16 1.93
N ALA A 646 42.02 19.96 2.07
CA ALA A 646 41.21 20.48 0.97
C ALA A 646 41.55 21.94 0.60
N ALA A 647 42.34 22.64 1.43
CA ALA A 647 42.80 24.01 1.21
C ALA A 647 44.15 24.11 0.44
N LEU A 648 44.62 23.02 -0.17
CA LEU A 648 45.90 22.91 -0.90
C LEU A 648 45.99 23.78 -2.17
N SER A 649 44.92 24.51 -2.48
CA SER A 649 44.77 25.42 -3.62
C SER A 649 45.40 26.77 -3.36
N PHE A 650 45.58 27.14 -2.08
CA PHE A 650 46.11 28.44 -1.70
C PHE A 650 47.63 28.40 -1.49
N ASP A 651 48.37 29.02 -2.40
CA ASP A 651 49.83 29.18 -2.27
C ASP A 651 50.14 30.42 -1.40
N LEU A 652 50.39 30.15 -0.11
CA LEU A 652 50.78 31.14 0.90
C LEU A 652 52.06 31.90 0.53
N GLU A 653 52.93 31.36 -0.34
CA GLU A 653 54.21 31.98 -0.70
C GLU A 653 54.11 32.95 -1.89
N THR A 654 53.15 32.76 -2.81
CA THR A 654 53.03 33.58 -4.03
C THR A 654 51.88 34.58 -4.04
N GLY A 655 50.93 34.47 -3.10
CA GLY A 655 49.82 35.42 -2.94
C GLY A 655 48.87 35.49 -4.14
N LYS A 656 48.87 34.47 -5.02
CA LYS A 656 47.98 34.39 -6.19
C LYS A 656 46.83 33.42 -5.91
N GLU A 657 45.62 33.94 -6.10
CA GLU A 657 44.35 33.24 -5.90
C GLU A 657 44.28 31.95 -6.72
N ALA A 658 43.73 30.90 -6.11
CA ALA A 658 43.23 29.75 -6.85
C ALA A 658 42.00 30.18 -7.65
N ASP A 659 41.96 29.83 -8.93
CA ASP A 659 40.73 29.93 -9.73
C ASP A 659 39.59 29.14 -9.04
N GLU A 660 38.35 29.63 -9.15
CA GLU A 660 37.17 29.00 -8.54
C GLU A 660 37.07 27.51 -8.91
N GLU A 661 37.41 27.18 -10.16
CA GLU A 661 37.44 25.80 -10.67
C GLU A 661 38.43 24.90 -9.91
N ARG A 662 39.60 25.44 -9.54
CA ARG A 662 40.63 24.69 -8.83
C ARG A 662 40.22 24.41 -7.39
N PHE A 663 39.67 25.41 -6.69
CA PHE A 663 39.13 25.23 -5.34
C PHE A 663 38.02 24.18 -5.31
N MET A 664 37.07 24.25 -6.26
CA MET A 664 35.96 23.29 -6.34
C MET A 664 36.44 21.86 -6.64
N SER A 665 37.48 21.70 -7.47
CA SER A 665 38.06 20.39 -7.78
C SER A 665 38.72 19.74 -6.56
N GLU A 666 39.50 20.50 -5.79
CA GLU A 666 40.21 19.99 -4.61
C GLU A 666 39.25 19.69 -3.44
N LEU A 667 38.23 20.54 -3.23
CA LEU A 667 37.18 20.27 -2.25
C LEU A 667 36.40 18.99 -2.60
N LYS A 668 36.11 18.77 -3.89
CA LYS A 668 35.45 17.55 -4.35
C LYS A 668 36.29 16.31 -4.07
N GLU A 669 37.58 16.32 -4.40
CA GLU A 669 38.49 15.19 -4.15
C GLU A 669 38.56 14.81 -2.66
N PHE A 670 38.61 15.82 -1.78
CA PHE A 670 38.54 15.61 -0.34
C PHE A 670 37.24 14.95 0.13
N LEU A 671 36.08 15.45 -0.34
CA LEU A 671 34.77 14.91 0.03
C LEU A 671 34.56 13.47 -0.48
N GLU A 672 35.05 13.15 -1.67
CA GLU A 672 35.02 11.79 -2.23
C GLU A 672 35.88 10.81 -1.41
N LYS A 673 37.00 11.28 -0.87
CA LYS A 673 37.86 10.49 0.02
C LYS A 673 37.21 10.20 1.38
N GLU A 674 36.51 11.16 1.98
CA GLU A 674 35.87 11.00 3.30
C GLU A 674 34.51 10.25 3.25
N THR A 675 33.84 10.19 2.09
CA THR A 675 32.51 9.54 1.92
C THR A 675 32.56 8.00 1.80
N ALA A 676 33.75 7.38 1.76
CA ALA A 676 33.91 5.94 1.68
C ALA A 676 33.54 5.21 2.98
N CYS A 677 32.24 4.96 3.22
CA CYS A 677 31.73 4.18 4.35
C CYS A 677 31.07 2.86 3.89
N PRO A 678 31.30 1.71 4.56
CA PRO A 678 30.68 0.43 4.21
C PRO A 678 29.17 0.40 4.52
N LYS A 679 28.44 -0.35 3.68
CA LYS A 679 26.96 -0.52 3.64
C LYS A 679 26.34 -0.76 5.03
N ILE A 680 25.41 0.12 5.43
CA ILE A 680 24.56 -0.06 6.61
C ILE A 680 23.47 -1.09 6.28
N LYS A 681 23.60 -2.31 6.80
CA LYS A 681 22.48 -3.26 6.87
C LYS A 681 21.65 -2.97 8.13
N PRO A 682 20.30 -3.00 8.06
CA PRO A 682 19.46 -2.88 9.25
C PRO A 682 19.71 -4.05 10.22
N CYS A 683 19.69 -3.75 11.52
CA CYS A 683 19.90 -4.73 12.59
C CYS A 683 18.65 -5.63 12.76
N PRO A 684 18.80 -6.96 12.90
CA PRO A 684 17.69 -7.90 13.11
C PRO A 684 16.75 -7.52 14.28
N ASP A 685 17.28 -6.92 15.34
CA ASP A 685 16.49 -6.49 16.51
C ASP A 685 15.46 -5.41 16.16
N THR A 686 15.74 -4.57 15.15
CA THR A 686 14.83 -3.50 14.71
C THR A 686 13.61 -4.07 13.98
N ILE A 687 13.79 -5.19 13.27
CA ILE A 687 12.72 -5.88 12.54
C ILE A 687 11.75 -6.53 13.54
N ASN A 688 12.28 -7.18 14.57
CA ASN A 688 11.46 -7.83 15.60
C ASN A 688 10.61 -6.82 16.40
N MET A 689 11.17 -5.65 16.73
CA MET A 689 10.39 -4.60 17.41
C MET A 689 9.21 -4.07 16.59
N LEU A 690 9.34 -4.01 15.26
CA LEU A 690 8.25 -3.54 14.39
C LEU A 690 7.07 -4.52 14.36
N ALA A 691 7.34 -5.83 14.37
CA ALA A 691 6.30 -6.85 14.45
C ALA A 691 5.55 -6.79 15.79
N ILE A 692 6.27 -6.62 16.90
CA ILE A 692 5.70 -6.46 18.24
C ILE A 692 4.79 -5.22 18.31
N ASP A 693 5.24 -4.08 17.76
CA ASP A 693 4.45 -2.85 17.70
C ASP A 693 3.14 -3.04 16.92
N GLY A 694 3.18 -3.75 15.79
CA GLY A 694 1.99 -4.07 14.98
C GLY A 694 0.98 -4.95 15.72
N GLN A 695 1.46 -5.97 16.43
CA GLN A 695 0.61 -6.84 17.26
C GLN A 695 -0.01 -6.06 18.43
N MET A 696 0.76 -5.18 19.08
CA MET A 696 0.27 -4.33 20.17
C MET A 696 -0.85 -3.39 19.71
N LEU A 697 -0.73 -2.82 18.50
CA LEU A 697 -1.80 -2.00 17.91
C LEU A 697 -3.08 -2.79 17.69
N LYS A 698 -3.00 -3.99 17.12
CA LYS A 698 -4.15 -4.87 16.90
C LYS A 698 -4.88 -5.16 18.21
N GLU A 699 -4.15 -5.55 19.24
CA GLU A 699 -4.72 -5.86 20.55
C GLU A 699 -5.35 -4.64 21.22
N THR A 700 -4.70 -3.48 21.12
CA THR A 700 -5.21 -2.22 21.69
C THR A 700 -6.46 -1.76 20.96
N PHE A 701 -6.49 -1.87 19.63
CA PHE A 701 -7.64 -1.55 18.81
C PHE A 701 -8.83 -2.45 19.11
N LYS A 702 -8.59 -3.76 19.26
CA LYS A 702 -9.62 -4.72 19.68
C LYS A 702 -10.21 -4.33 21.05
N LYS A 703 -9.38 -3.98 22.02
CA LYS A 703 -9.84 -3.50 23.34
C LYS A 703 -10.69 -2.23 23.23
N ILE A 704 -10.33 -1.28 22.38
CA ILE A 704 -11.12 -0.05 22.16
C ILE A 704 -12.49 -0.40 21.56
N ARG A 705 -12.54 -1.29 20.56
CA ARG A 705 -13.79 -1.76 19.95
C ARG A 705 -14.67 -2.53 20.94
N ASP A 706 -14.07 -3.37 21.77
CA ASP A 706 -14.77 -4.15 22.78
C ASP A 706 -15.29 -3.25 23.92
N LEU A 707 -14.60 -2.14 24.24
CA LEU A 707 -15.03 -1.13 25.20
C LEU A 707 -16.23 -0.32 24.67
N ASP A 708 -16.24 0.03 23.38
CA ASP A 708 -17.41 0.61 22.69
C ASP A 708 -18.58 -0.37 22.61
N SER A 709 -18.30 -1.67 22.45
CA SER A 709 -19.31 -2.74 22.50
C SER A 709 -19.87 -2.94 23.91
N MET A 710 -19.09 -2.67 24.96
CA MET A 710 -19.53 -2.77 26.37
C MET A 710 -20.41 -1.58 26.79
N LEU A 711 -20.33 -0.44 26.09
CA LEU A 711 -21.32 0.66 26.14
C LEU A 711 -22.54 0.42 25.25
N MET A 712 -22.47 -0.60 24.39
CA MET A 712 -23.55 -1.12 23.54
C MET A 712 -23.92 -2.55 23.97
N ILE A 713 -24.15 -2.80 25.26
CA ILE A 713 -25.02 -3.91 25.67
C ILE A 713 -26.44 -3.52 25.25
N CYS A 714 -26.73 -3.60 23.95
CA CYS A 714 -28.04 -4.04 23.53
C CYS A 714 -28.01 -5.55 23.74
N GLU A 715 -28.75 -6.02 24.76
CA GLU A 715 -29.10 -7.43 24.85
C GLU A 715 -29.51 -7.92 23.45
N PRO A 716 -29.09 -9.12 23.04
CA PRO A 716 -29.62 -9.70 21.81
C PRO A 716 -31.13 -9.77 22.01
N MET A 717 -31.88 -8.92 21.29
CA MET A 717 -33.32 -9.05 21.26
C MET A 717 -33.60 -10.46 20.74
N GLU A 718 -34.07 -11.31 21.65
CA GLU A 718 -34.76 -12.53 21.29
C GLU A 718 -35.79 -12.15 20.22
N VAL A 719 -35.76 -12.90 19.14
CA VAL A 719 -36.75 -12.80 18.08
C VAL A 719 -38.05 -13.33 18.66
N ASP A 720 -38.76 -12.45 19.36
CA ASP A 720 -40.12 -12.72 19.79
C ASP A 720 -41.05 -12.30 18.65
N ASN A 721 -41.58 -13.34 18.03
CA ASN A 721 -42.34 -13.29 16.80
C ASN A 721 -43.78 -12.90 17.12
N GLU A 722 -44.04 -11.66 17.57
CA GLU A 722 -45.42 -11.21 17.79
C GLU A 722 -45.61 -9.69 17.63
N ASN A 723 -46.26 -9.32 16.52
CA ASN A 723 -47.08 -8.12 16.28
C ASN A 723 -46.51 -6.74 16.66
N GLN A 724 -45.69 -6.14 15.78
CA GLN A 724 -45.46 -4.69 15.78
C GLN A 724 -46.13 -3.97 14.61
N THR A 725 -47.00 -3.05 14.99
CA THR A 725 -47.84 -2.18 14.16
C THR A 725 -47.04 -1.18 13.34
N ASN A 726 -47.43 -1.02 12.07
CA ASN A 726 -47.02 0.01 11.12
C ASN A 726 -46.73 1.39 11.74
N ARG A 727 -45.46 1.81 11.75
CA ARG A 727 -45.08 3.23 11.76
C ARG A 727 -44.14 3.52 10.60
N LYS A 728 -44.70 4.17 9.57
CA LYS A 728 -44.02 4.69 8.39
C LYS A 728 -42.95 5.72 8.77
N ARG A 729 -41.72 5.55 8.27
CA ARG A 729 -40.66 6.58 8.30
C ARG A 729 -40.78 7.41 7.02
N LYS A 730 -41.10 8.70 7.15
CA LYS A 730 -41.10 9.66 6.03
C LYS A 730 -39.70 9.83 5.44
N PHE A 731 -39.61 9.89 4.11
CA PHE A 731 -38.41 10.26 3.37
C PHE A 731 -37.97 11.70 3.66
N PRO A 732 -36.66 12.02 3.65
CA PRO A 732 -36.18 13.39 3.84
C PRO A 732 -36.59 14.31 2.67
N ASP A 733 -37.13 15.51 2.98
CA ASP A 733 -37.69 16.48 2.01
C ASP A 733 -36.79 16.82 0.79
N ARG A 734 -35.46 16.68 0.93
CA ARG A 734 -34.50 16.92 -0.16
C ARG A 734 -34.55 15.84 -1.26
N VAL A 735 -34.85 14.60 -0.89
CA VAL A 735 -34.98 13.48 -1.84
C VAL A 735 -36.26 13.63 -2.65
N THR A 736 -37.36 14.01 -2.00
CA THR A 736 -38.66 14.28 -2.65
C THR A 736 -38.53 15.38 -3.71
N LYS A 737 -37.79 16.45 -3.41
CA LYS A 737 -37.52 17.54 -4.37
C LYS A 737 -36.64 17.09 -5.55
N GLY A 738 -35.69 16.18 -5.33
CA GLY A 738 -34.88 15.59 -6.39
C GLY A 738 -35.70 14.70 -7.34
N VAL A 739 -36.61 13.91 -6.78
CA VAL A 739 -37.54 13.05 -7.55
C VAL A 739 -38.53 13.90 -8.36
N GLU A 740 -39.00 15.02 -7.81
CA GLU A 740 -39.87 15.98 -8.51
C GLU A 740 -39.15 16.64 -9.70
N LEU A 741 -37.88 17.05 -9.53
CA LEU A 741 -37.07 17.61 -10.62
C LEU A 741 -36.82 16.58 -11.73
N LEU A 742 -36.54 15.32 -11.37
CA LEU A 742 -36.39 14.22 -12.34
C LEU A 742 -37.68 13.99 -13.12
N ARG A 743 -38.83 13.94 -12.45
CA ARG A 743 -40.14 13.80 -13.10
C ARG A 743 -40.44 14.95 -14.05
N ASN A 744 -40.13 16.19 -13.65
CA ASN A 744 -40.35 17.36 -14.50
C ASN A 744 -39.41 17.37 -15.72
N GLY A 745 -38.13 17.00 -15.54
CA GLY A 745 -37.18 16.88 -16.66
C GLY A 745 -37.58 15.78 -17.65
N LEU A 746 -38.05 14.64 -17.13
CA LEU A 746 -38.54 13.53 -17.94
C LEU A 746 -39.78 13.93 -18.75
N LYS A 747 -40.72 14.65 -18.14
CA LYS A 747 -41.90 15.18 -18.84
C LYS A 747 -41.52 16.12 -19.99
N VAL A 748 -40.57 17.02 -19.78
CA VAL A 748 -40.07 17.92 -20.84
C VAL A 748 -39.43 17.14 -21.99
N MET A 749 -38.67 16.09 -21.68
CA MET A 749 -38.09 15.21 -22.70
C MET A 749 -39.17 14.41 -23.45
N GLY A 750 -40.21 13.93 -22.76
CA GLY A 750 -41.36 13.24 -23.35
C GLY A 750 -42.16 14.16 -24.29
N ASP A 751 -42.41 15.41 -23.87
CA ASP A 751 -43.08 16.41 -24.70
C ASP A 751 -42.24 16.70 -25.97
N ALA A 752 -40.92 16.89 -25.84
CA ALA A 752 -40.02 17.07 -26.98
C ALA A 752 -39.94 15.84 -27.91
N LEU A 753 -40.03 14.63 -27.35
CA LEU A 753 -40.09 13.37 -28.10
C LEU A 753 -41.40 13.24 -28.89
N SER A 754 -42.52 13.71 -28.33
CA SER A 754 -43.82 13.74 -29.03
C SER A 754 -43.84 14.73 -30.19
N GLU A 755 -43.15 15.87 -30.07
CA GLU A 755 -42.88 16.79 -31.19
C GLU A 755 -41.93 16.16 -32.22
N TRP A 756 -40.92 15.40 -31.77
CA TRP A 756 -40.00 14.69 -32.65
C TRP A 756 -40.70 13.59 -33.48
N GLN A 757 -41.73 12.93 -32.94
CA GLN A 757 -42.56 11.96 -33.68
C GLN A 757 -43.31 12.57 -34.87
N HIS A 758 -43.57 13.88 -34.86
CA HIS A 758 -44.29 14.58 -35.94
C HIS A 758 -43.38 15.00 -37.11
N ASN A 759 -42.06 14.93 -36.94
CA ASN A 759 -41.10 15.28 -37.99
C ASN A 759 -40.60 14.01 -38.70
N GLN A 760 -40.90 13.88 -39.99
CA GLN A 760 -40.40 12.77 -40.83
C GLN A 760 -38.89 12.92 -41.09
N PHE A 761 -38.08 12.14 -40.39
CA PHE A 761 -36.66 11.91 -40.73
C PHE A 761 -36.36 10.40 -40.78
N ASP A 762 -35.49 10.01 -41.72
CA ASP A 762 -35.28 8.66 -42.30
C ASP A 762 -34.59 7.59 -41.40
N SER A 763 -34.56 7.71 -40.07
CA SER A 763 -33.97 6.66 -39.21
C SER A 763 -34.92 6.11 -38.15
N THR A 764 -35.86 5.27 -38.59
CA THR A 764 -36.82 4.57 -37.73
C THR A 764 -36.14 3.69 -36.67
N ASP A 765 -35.01 3.05 -36.97
CA ASP A 765 -34.33 2.12 -36.06
C ASP A 765 -33.63 2.81 -34.86
N ILE A 766 -33.14 4.05 -35.05
CA ILE A 766 -32.53 4.83 -33.96
C ILE A 766 -33.64 5.39 -33.06
N ARG A 767 -34.75 5.82 -33.66
CA ARG A 767 -35.92 6.32 -32.95
C ARG A 767 -36.54 5.25 -32.06
N ASP A 768 -36.69 4.02 -32.55
CA ASP A 768 -37.30 2.93 -31.76
C ASP A 768 -36.41 2.53 -30.57
N LYS A 769 -35.08 2.48 -30.77
CA LYS A 769 -34.11 2.24 -29.67
C LYS A 769 -34.15 3.36 -28.62
N PHE A 770 -34.25 4.61 -29.06
CA PHE A 770 -34.32 5.76 -28.16
C PHE A 770 -35.63 5.79 -27.37
N LEU A 771 -36.77 5.49 -28.00
CA LEU A 771 -38.06 5.37 -27.32
C LEU A 771 -38.07 4.24 -26.29
N THR A 772 -37.42 3.10 -26.60
CA THR A 772 -37.31 1.97 -25.66
C THR A 772 -36.44 2.32 -24.45
N HIS A 773 -35.33 3.05 -24.66
CA HIS A 773 -34.52 3.54 -23.53
C HIS A 773 -35.23 4.60 -22.72
N PHE A 774 -36.00 5.47 -23.37
CA PHE A 774 -36.79 6.49 -22.69
C PHE A 774 -37.89 5.85 -21.83
N SER A 775 -38.63 4.85 -22.33
CA SER A 775 -39.65 4.15 -21.55
C SER A 775 -39.08 3.43 -20.32
N HIS A 776 -37.90 2.80 -20.44
CA HIS A 776 -37.23 2.20 -19.28
C HIS A 776 -36.84 3.25 -18.23
N LEU A 777 -36.46 4.45 -18.67
CA LEU A 777 -36.17 5.56 -17.76
C LEU A 777 -37.45 6.08 -17.08
N GLU A 778 -38.58 6.13 -17.79
CA GLU A 778 -39.87 6.49 -17.20
C GLU A 778 -40.31 5.48 -16.13
N ASP A 779 -40.12 4.19 -16.37
CA ASP A 779 -40.47 3.13 -15.42
C ASP A 779 -39.65 3.24 -14.12
N VAL A 780 -38.33 3.48 -14.24
CA VAL A 780 -37.44 3.64 -13.09
C VAL A 780 -37.78 4.90 -12.29
N VAL A 781 -38.07 6.02 -12.96
CA VAL A 781 -38.46 7.26 -12.28
C VAL A 781 -39.85 7.13 -11.64
N THR A 782 -40.78 6.43 -12.28
CA THR A 782 -42.12 6.15 -11.71
C THR A 782 -42.03 5.26 -10.48
N HIS A 783 -41.13 4.27 -10.50
CA HIS A 783 -40.85 3.44 -9.32
C HIS A 783 -40.25 4.29 -8.18
N LEU A 784 -39.32 5.21 -8.46
CA LEU A 784 -38.77 6.13 -7.48
C LEU A 784 -39.82 7.11 -6.91
N VAL A 785 -40.74 7.60 -7.74
CA VAL A 785 -41.90 8.42 -7.30
C VAL A 785 -42.81 7.60 -6.40
N SER A 786 -43.10 6.34 -6.77
CA SER A 786 -43.93 5.46 -5.93
C SER A 786 -43.31 5.19 -4.57
N LEU A 787 -41.98 5.07 -4.50
CA LEU A 787 -41.22 4.91 -3.25
C LEU A 787 -41.20 6.21 -2.41
N ALA A 788 -41.14 7.36 -3.07
CA ALA A 788 -41.21 8.67 -2.40
C ALA A 788 -42.62 8.99 -1.87
N ASP A 789 -43.68 8.61 -2.61
CA ASP A 789 -45.09 8.84 -2.26
C ASP A 789 -45.63 7.80 -1.24
N SER A 790 -44.99 6.63 -1.12
CA SER A 790 -45.37 5.57 -0.16
C SER A 790 -44.69 5.70 1.22
N GLY A 791 -43.72 6.63 1.37
CA GLY A 791 -42.97 6.94 2.59
C GLY A 791 -43.68 7.77 3.65
#